data_AF-A0AAV5K0K4-F1
#
_entry.id   AF-A0AAV5K0K4-F1
#
_cell.length_a   1.000
_cell.length_b   1.000
_cell.length_c   1.000
_cell.angle_alpha   90.00
_cell.angle_beta   90.00
_cell.angle_gamma   90.00
#
_symmetry.space_group_name_H-M   'P 1'
#
loop_
_entity.id
_entity.type
_entity.pdbx_description
1 polymer ?
#
loop_
_entity_poly.entity_id
_entity_poly.type
_entity_poly.pdbx_seq_one_letter_code
_entity_poly.pdbx_strand_id
1 'polypeptide(L)'
;MDPQWADLLLSPIINTTISKLISNAAEQINLAVGWKKELETLQNKLRMIKDVLLDAEERQVRDRAVKGWLEKLRDVVFEADDVLDEVAYESEKCKVENQNQKLKNVHKFLTSNPLLFRREIAEKIKKIIASVEAINNEAREFGLQNRLAGTVVSEHRRNAQTHSTIGDLSEVVGREDDISKIVHLLTDSSNGLRLCVLSLVGMPGLGKTTLAQAVRNDERIKNYFGKIMWVCVSDNFEVEKILREMLESLSGNSCAVKNEDTVIQKIREAMGENNFLLVLDDMWDEESHGKFEDLRSCLLGLCKMSRNRVIVTTRNEKVALKMRTLPKHMHHLGKLQIADCWSIIKKRVLGDASITLELEKIGRDIAQLCGGVPLVARVIGGILCTERLDKVTWLSIKSKIEALGPLEHDIEIRGVIKLSFDHLPESALKQCFAFCSIFPKDFVMKRKMLIQLWMAKGFLQSVEESLMTMEDVDGFSSDMKVDLKSLQVLSFVDSLGTEELPPCFGNIKNLRYLDISGTQITKLPKFIPMLYKLQTFRFMTCRSLEMPLEGIGSLINLRHIYFSDEEQMPANIGKLMCLQTLPKFFVGTTKGRKIEELGNLRWLRGSLQIYKLEHVKNRSEAMGAKLNEKTISKLRLRWGKESNQDEDVLEGLQPHSDLQLLEIDGYGGKNLPSWMSKNVLNCDLFLLKNLAELRIMKCQKLKSIPVMTGFSSLQMLFISSCIELSTIVDGAFAELASLKGLHILNCPKLERVSCNGLLFPQSLLIPDCRELNSLSTSTCLKVLLLRGCKSLSSIPSLRGLSSLEEVIFIDCGLEHLPSGLSSCIALKELIIARCHSLISIPEELKEIHSLVVLWIHWCSKLRSIPENTLNSLTSLKTLYIGGFSEELEEFPGLSSIHSLQASLEYLNLTGWGKLTEFPHQIQNLNLTALKSVSITDFKEVETLPKWLGNLSSLKSLSIWGCLRLKYLPSGLSFFTTLERLTIYRCPNLVSAKLDEILGGLACLKTLWIGPFSEELEEFPCLSSIHNLGTSLEELRLYGWAKLTQLPHQIQHLTGLRHLSIWDFHGVKALPEWLGNLSSLQDLCIKYCENLKHLPSAESIRRLSELKFLEISECLVLETRCRKESNSEWHKISHIPTIRINGEDI
;
A
#
# COMPACT_ATOMS: atom_id res chain seq x y z
N MET A 1 -14.02 -24.69 5.44
CA MET A 1 -14.72 -24.91 6.73
C MET A 1 -14.81 -26.41 7.02
N ASP A 2 -15.08 -26.82 8.27
CA ASP A 2 -15.38 -28.22 8.63
C ASP A 2 -16.84 -28.58 8.23
N PRO A 3 -17.11 -29.73 7.59
CA PRO A 3 -18.44 -30.10 7.08
C PRO A 3 -19.59 -30.05 8.11
N GLN A 4 -19.34 -30.18 9.42
CA GLN A 4 -20.43 -30.12 10.42
C GLN A 4 -21.11 -28.73 10.53
N TRP A 5 -20.49 -27.66 10.02
CA TRP A 5 -21.18 -26.37 9.88
C TRP A 5 -22.21 -26.34 8.75
N ALA A 6 -22.08 -27.19 7.72
CA ALA A 6 -23.07 -27.28 6.64
C ALA A 6 -24.41 -27.82 7.15
N ASP A 7 -24.39 -28.75 8.12
CA ASP A 7 -25.58 -29.26 8.81
C ASP A 7 -26.31 -28.14 9.58
N LEU A 8 -25.58 -27.31 10.33
CA LEU A 8 -26.16 -26.18 11.07
C LEU A 8 -26.65 -25.03 10.17
N LEU A 9 -26.12 -24.91 8.96
CA LEU A 9 -26.56 -23.93 7.96
C LEU A 9 -27.69 -24.46 7.06
N LEU A 10 -28.06 -25.74 7.16
CA LEU A 10 -28.99 -26.42 6.24
C LEU A 10 -30.37 -25.73 6.20
N SER A 11 -31.05 -25.55 7.34
CA SER A 11 -32.34 -24.86 7.39
C SER A 11 -32.25 -23.37 6.99
N PRO A 12 -31.30 -22.55 7.50
CA PRO A 12 -31.11 -21.18 7.03
C PRO A 12 -30.92 -21.04 5.51
N ILE A 13 -30.19 -21.98 4.88
CA ILE A 13 -30.02 -22.04 3.42
C ILE A 13 -31.35 -22.41 2.75
N ILE A 14 -32.02 -23.49 3.17
CA ILE A 14 -33.31 -23.91 2.59
C ILE A 14 -34.37 -22.80 2.69
N ASN A 15 -34.52 -22.17 3.87
CA ASN A 15 -35.45 -21.07 4.11
C ASN A 15 -35.13 -19.85 3.22
N THR A 16 -33.84 -19.57 2.99
CA THR A 16 -33.40 -18.54 2.03
C THR A 16 -33.80 -18.92 0.60
N THR A 17 -33.48 -20.12 0.12
CA THR A 17 -33.80 -20.57 -1.24
C THR A 17 -35.31 -20.63 -1.45
N ILE A 18 -36.10 -21.11 -0.48
CA ILE A 18 -37.58 -21.05 -0.51
C ILE A 18 -38.08 -19.61 -0.63
N SER A 19 -37.49 -18.66 0.10
CA SER A 19 -37.88 -17.25 0.01
C SER A 19 -37.56 -16.65 -1.36
N LYS A 20 -36.39 -16.98 -1.93
CA LYS A 20 -36.00 -16.64 -3.31
C LYS A 20 -36.96 -17.25 -4.33
N LEU A 21 -37.24 -18.56 -4.25
CA LEU A 21 -38.19 -19.29 -5.12
C LEU A 21 -39.57 -18.63 -5.12
N ILE A 22 -40.08 -18.23 -3.94
CA ILE A 22 -41.37 -17.55 -3.82
C ILE A 22 -41.37 -16.20 -4.56
N SER A 23 -40.24 -15.49 -4.56
CA SER A 23 -40.06 -14.21 -5.28
C SER A 23 -39.90 -14.41 -6.79
N ASN A 24 -39.01 -15.32 -7.20
CA ASN A 24 -38.79 -15.69 -8.61
C ASN A 24 -40.08 -16.20 -9.25
N ALA A 25 -40.85 -17.05 -8.56
CA ALA A 25 -42.17 -17.47 -9.02
C ALA A 25 -43.13 -16.27 -9.20
N ALA A 26 -43.13 -15.31 -8.27
CA ALA A 26 -43.97 -14.10 -8.37
C ALA A 26 -43.67 -13.27 -9.64
N GLU A 27 -42.38 -13.09 -9.96
CA GLU A 27 -41.98 -12.38 -11.19
C GLU A 27 -42.37 -13.14 -12.46
N GLN A 28 -42.06 -14.45 -12.53
CA GLN A 28 -42.32 -15.25 -13.73
C GLN A 28 -43.82 -15.54 -13.94
N ILE A 29 -44.67 -15.49 -12.92
CA ILE A 29 -46.15 -15.65 -12.99
C ILE A 29 -46.82 -14.69 -13.99
N ASN A 30 -46.22 -13.53 -14.29
CA ASN A 30 -46.75 -12.58 -15.28
C ASN A 30 -46.19 -12.78 -16.69
N LEU A 31 -45.14 -13.58 -16.86
CA LEU A 31 -44.54 -13.95 -18.15
C LEU A 31 -44.96 -15.37 -18.61
N ALA A 32 -45.54 -16.14 -17.70
CA ALA A 32 -45.91 -17.55 -17.80
C ALA A 32 -47.12 -17.89 -18.70
N VAL A 33 -46.99 -17.73 -20.02
CA VAL A 33 -48.05 -18.12 -20.99
C VAL A 33 -48.07 -19.64 -21.20
N GLY A 34 -48.70 -20.36 -20.27
CA GLY A 34 -49.03 -21.79 -20.39
C GLY A 34 -49.09 -22.57 -19.08
N TRP A 35 -48.42 -22.10 -18.02
CA TRP A 35 -48.23 -22.82 -16.74
C TRP A 35 -48.41 -21.93 -15.50
N LYS A 36 -49.19 -20.84 -15.63
CA LYS A 36 -49.32 -19.82 -14.57
C LYS A 36 -49.88 -20.41 -13.26
N LYS A 37 -50.88 -21.30 -13.36
CA LYS A 37 -51.51 -21.96 -12.20
C LYS A 37 -50.54 -22.88 -11.47
N GLU A 38 -49.65 -23.53 -12.20
CA GLU A 38 -48.62 -24.40 -11.67
C GLU A 38 -47.60 -23.60 -10.85
N LEU A 39 -47.12 -22.44 -11.36
CA LEU A 39 -46.27 -21.53 -10.58
C LEU A 39 -46.97 -20.98 -9.33
N GLU A 40 -48.23 -20.57 -9.44
CA GLU A 40 -49.06 -20.13 -8.30
C GLU A 40 -49.22 -21.25 -7.25
N THR A 41 -49.39 -22.50 -7.70
CA THR A 41 -49.50 -23.68 -6.82
C THR A 41 -48.18 -23.99 -6.12
N LEU A 42 -47.05 -23.92 -6.84
CA LEU A 42 -45.71 -24.11 -6.29
C LEU A 42 -45.40 -23.02 -5.24
N GLN A 43 -45.67 -21.75 -5.54
CA GLN A 43 -45.45 -20.63 -4.63
C GLN A 43 -46.22 -20.80 -3.32
N ASN A 44 -47.49 -21.24 -3.39
CA ASN A 44 -48.32 -21.46 -2.20
C ASN A 44 -47.83 -22.64 -1.36
N LYS A 45 -47.46 -23.78 -1.98
CA LYS A 45 -46.92 -24.94 -1.25
C LYS A 45 -45.57 -24.64 -0.59
N LEU A 46 -44.70 -23.87 -1.25
CA LEU A 46 -43.42 -23.43 -0.68
C LEU A 46 -43.59 -22.52 0.55
N ARG A 47 -44.65 -21.69 0.60
CA ARG A 47 -44.99 -20.92 1.82
C ARG A 47 -45.35 -21.83 2.99
N MET A 48 -46.17 -22.86 2.78
CA MET A 48 -46.57 -23.80 3.83
C MET A 48 -45.37 -24.52 4.48
N ILE A 49 -44.34 -24.85 3.70
CA ILE A 49 -43.10 -25.45 4.23
C ILE A 49 -42.26 -24.43 5.00
N LYS A 50 -42.27 -23.15 4.58
CA LYS A 50 -41.60 -22.08 5.33
C LYS A 50 -42.16 -21.90 6.74
N ASP A 51 -43.45 -22.14 6.94
CA ASP A 51 -44.14 -22.01 8.22
C ASP A 51 -43.78 -23.12 9.25
N VAL A 52 -43.12 -24.21 8.83
CA VAL A 52 -42.68 -25.32 9.71
C VAL A 52 -41.15 -25.46 9.82
N LEU A 53 -40.39 -24.71 9.02
CA LEU A 53 -38.93 -24.83 8.95
C LEU A 53 -38.21 -24.49 10.26
N LEU A 54 -38.74 -23.56 11.08
CA LEU A 54 -38.14 -23.18 12.37
C LEU A 54 -38.15 -24.32 13.41
N ASP A 55 -39.26 -25.07 13.49
CA ASP A 55 -39.38 -26.23 14.40
C ASP A 55 -38.55 -27.42 13.88
N ALA A 56 -38.41 -27.57 12.56
CA ALA A 56 -37.46 -28.52 11.98
C ALA A 56 -35.99 -28.15 12.31
N GLU A 57 -35.65 -26.85 12.30
CA GLU A 57 -34.31 -26.34 12.61
C GLU A 57 -33.89 -26.60 14.06
N GLU A 58 -34.82 -26.50 15.01
CA GLU A 58 -34.59 -26.84 16.42
C GLU A 58 -34.51 -28.37 16.64
N ARG A 59 -35.34 -29.16 15.94
CA ARG A 59 -35.39 -30.63 16.12
C ARG A 59 -34.27 -31.41 15.44
N GLN A 60 -33.72 -30.94 14.31
CA GLN A 60 -32.71 -31.68 13.50
C GLN A 60 -31.48 -32.18 14.28
N VAL A 61 -31.12 -31.50 15.36
CA VAL A 61 -29.96 -31.83 16.22
C VAL A 61 -30.24 -33.06 17.10
N ARG A 62 -31.51 -33.36 17.38
CA ARG A 62 -31.95 -34.43 18.28
C ARG A 62 -32.69 -35.54 17.55
N ASP A 63 -33.32 -35.24 16.41
CA ASP A 63 -34.12 -36.17 15.61
C ASP A 63 -33.49 -36.39 14.23
N ARG A 64 -32.97 -37.60 14.00
CA ARG A 64 -32.37 -38.01 12.73
C ARG A 64 -33.39 -38.14 11.60
N ALA A 65 -34.67 -38.40 11.89
CA ALA A 65 -35.72 -38.43 10.88
C ALA A 65 -36.04 -37.01 10.39
N VAL A 66 -36.11 -36.03 11.30
CA VAL A 66 -36.24 -34.60 10.91
C VAL A 66 -35.01 -34.12 10.12
N LYS A 67 -33.79 -34.56 10.47
CA LYS A 67 -32.61 -34.27 9.62
C LYS A 67 -32.76 -34.84 8.21
N GLY A 68 -33.14 -36.11 8.08
CA GLY A 68 -33.38 -36.74 6.78
C GLY A 68 -34.51 -36.07 5.98
N TRP A 69 -35.52 -35.51 6.65
CA TRP A 69 -36.57 -34.70 6.03
C TRP A 69 -36.03 -33.36 5.50
N LEU A 70 -35.16 -32.67 6.24
CA LEU A 70 -34.48 -31.46 5.76
C LEU A 70 -33.55 -31.76 4.58
N GLU A 71 -32.87 -32.91 4.57
CA GLU A 71 -32.03 -33.35 3.45
C GLU A 71 -32.87 -33.61 2.18
N LYS A 72 -34.03 -34.29 2.29
CA LYS A 72 -35.02 -34.40 1.18
C LYS A 72 -35.51 -33.03 0.69
N LEU A 73 -35.83 -32.14 1.63
CA LEU A 73 -36.36 -30.81 1.33
C LEU A 73 -35.33 -29.96 0.59
N ARG A 74 -34.04 -30.01 0.97
CA ARG A 74 -32.94 -29.40 0.23
C ARG A 74 -33.00 -29.84 -1.24
N ASP A 75 -32.99 -31.13 -1.51
CA ASP A 75 -32.81 -31.64 -2.88
C ASP A 75 -33.97 -31.23 -3.81
N VAL A 76 -35.21 -31.22 -3.30
CA VAL A 76 -36.38 -30.74 -4.05
C VAL A 76 -36.42 -29.21 -4.20
N VAL A 77 -35.95 -28.46 -3.20
CA VAL A 77 -35.83 -26.99 -3.27
C VAL A 77 -34.74 -26.55 -4.25
N PHE A 78 -33.65 -27.31 -4.37
CA PHE A 78 -32.62 -27.04 -5.38
C PHE A 78 -33.06 -27.46 -6.79
N GLU A 79 -33.77 -28.59 -6.96
CA GLU A 79 -34.41 -28.93 -8.26
C GLU A 79 -35.40 -27.84 -8.71
N ALA A 80 -36.12 -27.22 -7.76
CA ALA A 80 -37.02 -26.11 -8.04
C ALA A 80 -36.27 -24.84 -8.50
N ASP A 81 -35.11 -24.54 -7.90
CA ASP A 81 -34.36 -23.32 -8.20
C ASP A 81 -33.71 -23.40 -9.58
N ASP A 82 -33.10 -24.54 -9.92
CA ASP A 82 -32.57 -24.81 -11.27
C ASP A 82 -33.63 -24.63 -12.38
N VAL A 83 -34.86 -25.11 -12.15
CA VAL A 83 -35.96 -25.00 -13.13
C VAL A 83 -36.47 -23.56 -13.26
N LEU A 84 -36.54 -22.78 -12.18
CA LEU A 84 -36.88 -21.35 -12.29
C LEU A 84 -35.74 -20.53 -12.91
N ASP A 85 -34.48 -20.87 -12.64
CA ASP A 85 -33.33 -20.20 -13.25
C ASP A 85 -33.24 -20.50 -14.76
N GLU A 86 -33.60 -21.71 -15.22
CA GLU A 86 -33.75 -22.03 -16.66
C GLU A 86 -34.81 -21.16 -17.35
N VAL A 87 -35.98 -20.93 -16.72
CA VAL A 87 -37.02 -20.03 -17.24
C VAL A 87 -36.54 -18.58 -17.29
N ALA A 88 -35.89 -18.10 -16.22
CA ALA A 88 -35.37 -16.74 -16.17
C ALA A 88 -34.27 -16.47 -17.22
N TYR A 89 -33.46 -17.48 -17.58
CA TYR A 89 -32.44 -17.33 -18.62
C TYR A 89 -33.03 -17.08 -20.02
N GLU A 90 -34.01 -17.88 -20.46
CA GLU A 90 -34.61 -17.69 -21.79
C GLU A 90 -35.42 -16.37 -21.85
N SER A 91 -35.90 -15.87 -20.70
CA SER A 91 -36.50 -14.52 -20.57
C SER A 91 -35.47 -13.41 -20.87
N GLU A 92 -34.28 -13.43 -20.23
CA GLU A 92 -33.22 -12.46 -20.49
C GLU A 92 -32.70 -12.52 -21.94
N LYS A 93 -32.49 -13.73 -22.46
CA LYS A 93 -32.09 -13.95 -23.86
C LYS A 93 -33.07 -13.30 -24.83
N CYS A 94 -34.37 -13.48 -24.63
CA CYS A 94 -35.42 -12.88 -25.45
C CYS A 94 -35.35 -11.34 -25.43
N LYS A 95 -35.02 -10.72 -24.28
CA LYS A 95 -34.82 -9.25 -24.21
C LYS A 95 -33.64 -8.80 -25.10
N VAL A 96 -32.53 -9.54 -25.08
CA VAL A 96 -31.33 -9.24 -25.89
C VAL A 96 -31.57 -9.42 -27.38
N GLU A 97 -32.25 -10.50 -27.78
CA GLU A 97 -32.59 -10.75 -29.19
C GLU A 97 -33.49 -9.64 -29.75
N ASN A 98 -34.51 -9.22 -28.99
CA ASN A 98 -35.40 -8.12 -29.39
C ASN A 98 -34.70 -6.75 -29.51
N GLN A 99 -33.73 -6.43 -28.63
CA GLN A 99 -33.00 -5.15 -28.71
C GLN A 99 -32.17 -4.98 -30.00
N ASN A 100 -31.84 -6.08 -30.69
CA ASN A 100 -31.01 -6.03 -31.90
C ASN A 100 -31.82 -5.92 -33.21
N GLN A 101 -33.16 -6.00 -33.19
CA GLN A 101 -34.01 -5.89 -34.38
C GLN A 101 -34.86 -4.61 -34.39
N LYS A 102 -34.59 -3.69 -35.32
CA LYS A 102 -35.47 -2.53 -35.55
C LYS A 102 -36.67 -2.92 -36.42
N LEU A 103 -37.80 -3.09 -35.74
CA LEU A 103 -39.19 -3.06 -36.23
C LEU A 103 -39.76 -4.26 -37.04
N LYS A 104 -41.01 -4.56 -36.65
CA LYS A 104 -42.09 -5.32 -37.32
C LYS A 104 -42.15 -6.85 -37.14
N ASN A 105 -43.39 -7.26 -36.91
CA ASN A 105 -43.99 -8.60 -36.89
C ASN A 105 -43.67 -9.50 -35.68
N VAL A 106 -44.65 -9.52 -34.77
CA VAL A 106 -44.92 -10.61 -33.82
C VAL A 106 -44.92 -11.97 -34.57
N HIS A 107 -44.61 -13.06 -33.84
CA HIS A 107 -44.61 -14.47 -34.27
C HIS A 107 -43.31 -15.09 -34.81
N LYS A 108 -42.17 -14.40 -34.87
CA LYS A 108 -40.84 -15.05 -35.04
C LYS A 108 -40.18 -15.43 -33.72
N PHE A 109 -40.81 -16.32 -32.96
CA PHE A 109 -40.15 -17.01 -31.83
C PHE A 109 -39.33 -18.20 -32.34
N LEU A 110 -38.00 -18.17 -32.21
CA LEU A 110 -37.15 -19.34 -32.50
C LEU A 110 -35.99 -19.54 -31.51
N THR A 111 -36.32 -20.10 -30.34
CA THR A 111 -35.68 -21.37 -29.98
C THR A 111 -36.31 -22.50 -30.80
N SER A 112 -35.60 -23.61 -30.98
CA SER A 112 -36.15 -24.80 -31.65
C SER A 112 -37.36 -25.34 -30.89
N ASN A 113 -38.57 -25.02 -31.39
CA ASN A 113 -39.88 -25.33 -30.82
C ASN A 113 -40.17 -24.74 -29.42
N PRO A 114 -40.63 -23.47 -29.33
CA PRO A 114 -41.05 -22.85 -28.06
C PRO A 114 -42.17 -23.60 -27.34
N LEU A 115 -43.03 -24.32 -28.08
CA LEU A 115 -44.10 -25.16 -27.51
C LEU A 115 -43.57 -26.45 -26.85
N LEU A 116 -42.42 -26.98 -27.28
CA LEU A 116 -41.79 -28.13 -26.63
C LEU A 116 -41.13 -27.72 -25.32
N PHE A 117 -40.35 -26.62 -25.31
CA PHE A 117 -39.81 -26.04 -24.08
C PHE A 117 -40.94 -25.70 -23.08
N ARG A 118 -42.06 -25.13 -23.57
CA ARG A 118 -43.24 -24.85 -22.75
C ARG A 118 -43.95 -26.10 -22.20
N ARG A 119 -43.75 -27.27 -22.81
CA ARG A 119 -44.30 -28.55 -22.31
C ARG A 119 -43.33 -29.22 -21.34
N GLU A 120 -42.04 -29.19 -21.63
CA GLU A 120 -41.00 -29.82 -20.81
C GLU A 120 -40.91 -29.18 -19.41
N ILE A 121 -40.83 -27.84 -19.34
CA ILE A 121 -40.79 -27.12 -18.06
C ILE A 121 -42.13 -27.25 -17.31
N ALA A 122 -43.27 -27.41 -17.99
CA ALA A 122 -44.55 -27.69 -17.33
C ALA A 122 -44.52 -29.02 -16.57
N GLU A 123 -44.01 -30.10 -17.19
CA GLU A 123 -43.89 -31.40 -16.54
C GLU A 123 -42.81 -31.40 -15.44
N LYS A 124 -41.68 -30.71 -15.64
CA LYS A 124 -40.67 -30.45 -14.57
C LYS A 124 -41.34 -29.79 -13.34
N ILE A 125 -42.08 -28.70 -13.53
CA ILE A 125 -42.78 -27.99 -12.43
C ILE A 125 -43.83 -28.88 -11.75
N LYS A 126 -44.61 -29.68 -12.50
CA LYS A 126 -45.57 -30.64 -11.91
C LYS A 126 -44.88 -31.69 -11.04
N LYS A 127 -43.74 -32.25 -11.47
CA LYS A 127 -42.93 -33.19 -10.67
C LYS A 127 -42.47 -32.56 -9.35
N ILE A 128 -41.99 -31.31 -9.40
CA ILE A 128 -41.60 -30.56 -8.20
C ILE A 128 -42.82 -30.35 -7.28
N ILE A 129 -43.96 -29.91 -7.81
CA ILE A 129 -45.20 -29.70 -7.03
C ILE A 129 -45.68 -30.95 -6.29
N ALA A 130 -45.53 -32.14 -6.89
CA ALA A 130 -45.84 -33.42 -6.26
C ALA A 130 -44.81 -33.80 -5.18
N SER A 131 -43.52 -33.55 -5.44
CA SER A 131 -42.43 -33.84 -4.49
C SER A 131 -42.50 -32.94 -3.25
N VAL A 132 -42.76 -31.64 -3.43
CA VAL A 132 -43.04 -30.67 -2.36
C VAL A 132 -44.27 -31.07 -1.54
N GLU A 133 -45.30 -31.63 -2.17
CA GLU A 133 -46.52 -32.08 -1.49
C GLU A 133 -46.30 -33.35 -0.65
N ALA A 134 -45.50 -34.31 -1.14
CA ALA A 134 -45.09 -35.47 -0.35
C ALA A 134 -44.30 -35.04 0.90
N ILE A 135 -43.32 -34.15 0.73
CA ILE A 135 -42.50 -33.63 1.84
C ILE A 135 -43.34 -32.83 2.85
N ASN A 136 -44.32 -32.05 2.39
CA ASN A 136 -45.26 -31.32 3.26
C ASN A 136 -46.25 -32.26 3.99
N ASN A 137 -46.45 -33.48 3.52
CA ASN A 137 -47.23 -34.50 4.23
C ASN A 137 -46.36 -35.25 5.26
N GLU A 138 -45.13 -35.65 4.91
CA GLU A 138 -44.16 -36.19 5.89
C GLU A 138 -43.96 -35.23 7.07
N ALA A 139 -43.90 -33.91 6.81
CA ALA A 139 -43.78 -32.87 7.85
C ALA A 139 -44.90 -32.91 8.91
N ARG A 140 -46.11 -33.32 8.50
CA ARG A 140 -47.28 -33.46 9.38
C ARG A 140 -47.21 -34.74 10.21
N GLU A 141 -46.69 -35.82 9.63
CA GLU A 141 -46.47 -37.09 10.32
C GLU A 141 -45.38 -36.97 11.41
N PHE A 142 -44.35 -36.15 11.16
CA PHE A 142 -43.35 -35.76 12.19
C PHE A 142 -43.88 -34.74 13.22
N GLY A 143 -45.13 -34.29 13.11
CA GLY A 143 -45.78 -33.39 14.07
C GLY A 143 -45.07 -32.03 14.20
N LEU A 144 -44.57 -31.46 13.09
CA LEU A 144 -43.98 -30.13 13.07
C LEU A 144 -45.06 -29.05 13.25
N GLN A 145 -44.76 -28.01 14.04
CA GLN A 145 -45.67 -26.93 14.43
C GLN A 145 -45.07 -25.55 14.14
N ASN A 146 -45.92 -24.60 13.75
CA ASN A 146 -45.52 -23.20 13.60
C ASN A 146 -45.33 -22.57 15.00
N ARG A 147 -44.08 -22.21 15.36
CA ARG A 147 -43.69 -21.62 16.64
C ARG A 147 -42.60 -20.56 16.48
N LEU A 148 -42.58 -19.62 17.42
CA LEU A 148 -41.54 -18.58 17.56
C LEU A 148 -40.36 -19.15 18.37
N ALA A 149 -39.13 -18.94 17.88
CA ALA A 149 -37.94 -19.73 18.22
C ALA A 149 -37.32 -19.49 19.61
N GLY A 150 -36.62 -20.51 20.14
CA GLY A 150 -35.98 -20.53 21.47
C GLY A 150 -34.65 -21.32 21.53
N THR A 151 -33.55 -20.59 21.77
CA THR A 151 -32.12 -20.99 21.69
C THR A 151 -31.65 -22.19 22.56
N VAL A 152 -30.56 -22.89 22.11
CA VAL A 152 -29.42 -23.55 22.86
C VAL A 152 -29.11 -24.98 22.33
N VAL A 153 -28.09 -25.23 21.47
CA VAL A 153 -26.63 -25.53 21.74
C VAL A 153 -26.39 -27.02 22.16
N SER A 154 -25.29 -27.76 21.85
CA SER A 154 -23.91 -27.50 21.31
C SER A 154 -23.47 -28.61 20.27
N GLU A 155 -22.25 -28.71 19.70
CA GLU A 155 -21.08 -27.79 19.56
C GLU A 155 -20.57 -27.73 18.07
N HIS A 156 -19.49 -28.34 17.51
CA HIS A 156 -18.28 -29.01 18.05
C HIS A 156 -16.99 -28.85 17.18
N ARG A 157 -16.10 -27.90 17.53
CA ARG A 157 -14.75 -27.63 16.91
C ARG A 157 -14.82 -27.27 15.39
N ARG A 158 -13.88 -26.55 14.72
CA ARG A 158 -12.75 -25.62 14.97
C ARG A 158 -12.66 -24.70 13.70
N ASN A 159 -11.84 -23.65 13.52
CA ASN A 159 -10.85 -22.87 14.30
C ASN A 159 -10.95 -21.37 13.87
N ALA A 160 -10.13 -20.43 14.37
CA ALA A 160 -10.11 -19.01 13.93
C ALA A 160 -8.77 -18.27 14.16
N GLN A 161 -8.43 -17.30 13.29
CA GLN A 161 -7.18 -16.52 13.21
C GLN A 161 -7.41 -14.99 13.13
N THR A 162 -6.32 -14.20 13.06
CA THR A 162 -6.27 -12.77 13.34
C THR A 162 -5.46 -11.94 12.34
N HIS A 163 -5.99 -10.77 11.95
CA HIS A 163 -5.30 -9.82 11.06
C HIS A 163 -4.23 -8.97 11.76
N SER A 164 -3.28 -8.46 10.97
CA SER A 164 -2.06 -7.76 11.43
C SER A 164 -2.21 -6.27 11.75
N THR A 165 -3.39 -5.68 11.56
CA THR A 165 -3.68 -4.26 11.84
C THR A 165 -4.87 -4.07 12.79
N ILE A 166 -4.63 -3.32 13.88
CA ILE A 166 -5.69 -2.72 14.71
C ILE A 166 -6.04 -1.36 14.10
N GLY A 167 -7.34 -1.01 14.06
CA GLY A 167 -7.81 0.26 13.49
C GLY A 167 -7.54 1.50 14.35
N ASP A 168 -7.43 1.34 15.66
CA ASP A 168 -7.05 2.38 16.62
C ASP A 168 -6.41 1.73 17.88
N LEU A 169 -5.23 2.20 18.29
CA LEU A 169 -4.56 1.73 19.50
C LEU A 169 -5.25 2.18 20.79
N SER A 170 -6.19 3.15 20.73
CA SER A 170 -7.04 3.53 21.87
C SER A 170 -8.04 2.45 22.32
N GLU A 171 -8.10 1.29 21.64
CA GLU A 171 -8.92 0.13 22.05
C GLU A 171 -8.23 -0.81 23.07
N VAL A 172 -6.94 -0.63 23.39
CA VAL A 172 -6.25 -1.46 24.39
C VAL A 172 -6.55 -0.92 25.80
N VAL A 173 -7.00 -1.79 26.71
CA VAL A 173 -7.43 -1.42 28.08
C VAL A 173 -6.91 -2.48 29.06
N GLY A 174 -6.31 -2.04 30.18
CA GLY A 174 -5.95 -2.91 31.31
C GLY A 174 -4.78 -3.84 31.02
N ARG A 175 -3.80 -3.38 30.23
CA ARG A 175 -2.64 -4.14 29.75
C ARG A 175 -1.32 -3.38 29.83
N GLU A 176 -1.30 -2.24 30.48
CA GLU A 176 -0.17 -1.31 30.54
C GLU A 176 1.05 -1.93 31.25
N ASP A 177 0.79 -2.72 32.30
CA ASP A 177 1.79 -3.53 33.02
C ASP A 177 2.29 -4.71 32.17
N ASP A 178 1.39 -5.43 31.50
CA ASP A 178 1.72 -6.56 30.62
C ASP A 178 2.63 -6.10 29.47
N ILE A 179 2.29 -4.98 28.82
CA ILE A 179 3.11 -4.32 27.80
C ILE A 179 4.48 -3.96 28.38
N SER A 180 4.53 -3.23 29.49
CA SER A 180 5.79 -2.74 30.05
C SER A 180 6.73 -3.87 30.48
N LYS A 181 6.18 -4.94 31.07
CA LYS A 181 6.91 -6.17 31.42
C LYS A 181 7.47 -6.87 30.17
N ILE A 182 6.68 -7.00 29.10
CA ILE A 182 7.13 -7.62 27.85
C ILE A 182 8.19 -6.77 27.15
N VAL A 183 8.00 -5.46 27.08
CA VAL A 183 8.96 -4.53 26.46
C VAL A 183 10.31 -4.59 27.19
N HIS A 184 10.31 -4.62 28.52
CA HIS A 184 11.52 -4.85 29.31
C HIS A 184 12.21 -6.18 28.95
N LEU A 185 11.48 -7.30 28.89
CA LEU A 185 12.05 -8.62 28.54
C LEU A 185 12.60 -8.68 27.10
N LEU A 186 12.03 -7.93 26.16
CA LEU A 186 12.51 -7.89 24.77
C LEU A 186 13.78 -7.02 24.65
N THR A 187 13.83 -5.90 25.35
CA THR A 187 14.93 -4.91 25.30
C THR A 187 16.13 -5.27 26.20
N ASP A 188 15.93 -6.15 27.19
CA ASP A 188 16.97 -6.69 28.08
C ASP A 188 18.17 -7.25 27.30
N SER A 189 19.28 -6.51 27.37
CA SER A 189 20.53 -6.77 26.66
C SER A 189 21.46 -7.74 27.39
N SER A 190 21.20 -8.07 28.66
CA SER A 190 22.10 -8.85 29.52
C SER A 190 22.29 -10.30 29.09
N ASN A 191 21.36 -10.85 28.29
CA ASN A 191 21.25 -12.30 28.06
C ASN A 191 22.18 -12.88 27.00
N GLY A 192 22.94 -12.08 26.24
CA GLY A 192 23.93 -12.54 25.23
C GLY A 192 23.41 -13.31 23.99
N LEU A 193 22.17 -13.81 24.01
CA LEU A 193 21.60 -14.70 22.99
C LEU A 193 21.49 -14.08 21.58
N ARG A 194 21.86 -14.87 20.55
CA ARG A 194 21.69 -14.53 19.11
C ARG A 194 20.22 -14.37 18.72
N LEU A 195 19.40 -15.34 19.14
CA LEU A 195 17.95 -15.38 18.98
C LEU A 195 17.32 -15.70 20.34
N CYS A 196 16.24 -15.02 20.69
CA CYS A 196 15.50 -15.27 21.93
C CYS A 196 13.99 -15.24 21.68
N VAL A 197 13.32 -16.32 22.09
CA VAL A 197 11.88 -16.55 21.91
C VAL A 197 11.14 -16.31 23.23
N LEU A 198 10.15 -15.42 23.18
CA LEU A 198 9.22 -15.08 24.24
C LEU A 198 7.84 -15.66 23.90
N SER A 199 7.27 -16.48 24.77
CA SER A 199 5.95 -17.09 24.55
C SER A 199 4.85 -16.43 25.39
N LEU A 200 3.82 -15.91 24.72
CA LEU A 200 2.59 -15.40 25.33
C LEU A 200 1.53 -16.51 25.36
N VAL A 201 1.11 -16.92 26.55
CA VAL A 201 0.28 -18.11 26.80
C VAL A 201 -1.04 -17.70 27.45
N GLY A 202 -2.13 -18.35 27.06
CA GLY A 202 -3.44 -18.14 27.68
C GLY A 202 -4.60 -18.63 26.82
N MET A 203 -5.79 -18.71 27.42
CA MET A 203 -7.01 -19.21 26.76
C MET A 203 -7.42 -18.36 25.51
N PRO A 204 -8.36 -18.85 24.68
CA PRO A 204 -8.94 -18.07 23.58
C PRO A 204 -9.49 -16.72 24.04
N GLY A 205 -9.49 -15.71 23.18
CA GLY A 205 -10.14 -14.42 23.44
C GLY A 205 -9.49 -13.48 24.48
N LEU A 206 -8.46 -13.90 25.23
CA LEU A 206 -7.77 -13.06 26.24
C LEU A 206 -7.00 -11.83 25.71
N GLY A 207 -6.86 -11.69 24.38
CA GLY A 207 -6.14 -10.57 23.76
C GLY A 207 -4.64 -10.78 23.58
N LYS A 208 -4.14 -12.03 23.54
CA LYS A 208 -2.70 -12.32 23.28
C LYS A 208 -2.15 -11.61 22.03
N THR A 209 -2.89 -11.73 20.92
CA THR A 209 -2.60 -11.05 19.66
C THR A 209 -2.61 -9.53 19.83
N THR A 210 -3.63 -8.99 20.49
CA THR A 210 -3.77 -7.55 20.78
C THR A 210 -2.61 -7.02 21.62
N LEU A 211 -2.13 -7.79 22.60
CA LEU A 211 -0.96 -7.47 23.40
C LEU A 211 0.34 -7.50 22.58
N ALA A 212 0.52 -8.51 21.72
CA ALA A 212 1.65 -8.55 20.78
C ALA A 212 1.59 -7.38 19.77
N GLN A 213 0.40 -6.94 19.36
CA GLN A 213 0.19 -5.77 18.50
C GLN A 213 0.45 -4.44 19.22
N ALA A 214 0.11 -4.34 20.51
CA ALA A 214 0.45 -3.19 21.34
C ALA A 214 1.97 -3.09 21.56
N VAL A 215 2.61 -4.20 21.93
CA VAL A 215 4.08 -4.31 22.10
C VAL A 215 4.81 -3.99 20.78
N ARG A 216 4.34 -4.52 19.63
CA ARG A 216 4.87 -4.16 18.29
C ARG A 216 4.76 -2.66 18.00
N ASN A 217 3.78 -1.97 18.60
CA ASN A 217 3.53 -0.56 18.36
C ASN A 217 4.18 0.40 19.37
N ASP A 218 4.68 -0.10 20.49
CA ASP A 218 5.41 0.65 21.49
C ASP A 218 6.66 1.33 20.90
N GLU A 219 6.87 2.61 21.19
CA GLU A 219 8.00 3.38 20.66
C GLU A 219 9.34 2.82 21.11
N ARG A 220 9.42 2.25 22.33
CA ARG A 220 10.64 1.61 22.85
C ARG A 220 11.01 0.38 22.02
N ILE A 221 10.04 -0.32 21.44
CA ILE A 221 10.24 -1.46 20.55
C ILE A 221 10.58 -1.00 19.13
N LYS A 222 9.86 -0.02 18.59
CA LYS A 222 10.16 0.59 17.28
C LYS A 222 11.56 1.19 17.20
N ASN A 223 12.02 1.82 18.29
CA ASN A 223 13.36 2.40 18.38
C ASN A 223 14.47 1.37 18.67
N TYR A 224 14.11 0.15 19.09
CA TYR A 224 15.08 -0.91 19.40
C TYR A 224 15.29 -1.91 18.23
N PHE A 225 14.29 -2.14 17.38
CA PHE A 225 14.37 -3.12 16.27
C PHE A 225 14.25 -2.46 14.90
N GLY A 226 15.31 -2.54 14.08
CA GLY A 226 15.30 -1.99 12.71
C GLY A 226 14.35 -2.68 11.74
N LYS A 227 13.82 -3.87 12.08
CA LYS A 227 12.78 -4.60 11.32
C LYS A 227 11.77 -5.25 12.26
N ILE A 228 10.46 -5.11 11.99
CA ILE A 228 9.41 -5.80 12.75
C ILE A 228 8.42 -6.53 11.82
N MET A 229 8.54 -7.85 11.77
CA MET A 229 7.75 -8.77 10.93
C MET A 229 6.56 -9.35 11.71
N TRP A 230 5.51 -9.74 10.99
CA TRP A 230 4.33 -10.40 11.54
C TRP A 230 3.86 -11.51 10.60
N VAL A 231 3.72 -12.73 11.12
CA VAL A 231 3.28 -13.93 10.41
C VAL A 231 2.14 -14.58 11.18
N CYS A 232 1.10 -15.07 10.49
CA CYS A 232 0.05 -15.85 11.12
C CYS A 232 0.30 -17.33 10.85
N VAL A 233 0.30 -18.17 11.90
CA VAL A 233 0.66 -19.58 11.73
C VAL A 233 -0.61 -20.42 11.51
N SER A 234 -0.63 -21.16 10.41
CA SER A 234 -1.70 -22.08 10.06
C SER A 234 -1.68 -23.38 10.87
N ASP A 235 -2.79 -24.11 10.89
CA ASP A 235 -2.92 -25.38 11.63
C ASP A 235 -2.02 -26.49 11.05
N ASN A 236 -1.61 -26.36 9.78
CA ASN A 236 -0.45 -27.03 9.22
C ASN A 236 0.77 -26.10 9.36
N PHE A 237 1.77 -26.55 10.12
CA PHE A 237 3.03 -25.82 10.34
C PHE A 237 4.03 -26.12 9.22
N GLU A 238 4.32 -25.12 8.39
CA GLU A 238 5.23 -25.22 7.24
C GLU A 238 6.26 -24.08 7.29
N VAL A 239 7.54 -24.46 7.37
CA VAL A 239 8.67 -23.53 7.50
C VAL A 239 8.75 -22.62 6.27
N GLU A 240 8.62 -23.21 5.08
CA GLU A 240 8.64 -22.48 3.80
C GLU A 240 7.54 -21.40 3.73
N LYS A 241 6.30 -21.72 4.13
CA LYS A 241 5.19 -20.74 4.17
C LYS A 241 5.49 -19.59 5.13
N ILE A 242 6.01 -19.89 6.33
CA ILE A 242 6.39 -18.88 7.33
C ILE A 242 7.47 -17.94 6.77
N LEU A 243 8.48 -18.50 6.09
CA LEU A 243 9.54 -17.70 5.45
C LEU A 243 8.99 -16.85 4.30
N ARG A 244 8.05 -17.36 3.49
CA ARG A 244 7.36 -16.59 2.44
C ARG A 244 6.62 -15.39 3.02
N GLU A 245 5.82 -15.59 4.08
CA GLU A 245 5.13 -14.48 4.77
C GLU A 245 6.09 -13.46 5.40
N MET A 246 7.25 -13.91 5.93
CA MET A 246 8.31 -12.99 6.38
C MET A 246 8.84 -12.13 5.23
N LEU A 247 9.09 -12.72 4.05
CA LEU A 247 9.59 -11.99 2.88
C LEU A 247 8.55 -10.98 2.35
N GLU A 248 7.27 -11.35 2.29
CA GLU A 248 6.20 -10.44 1.88
C GLU A 248 6.00 -9.31 2.90
N SER A 249 6.08 -9.61 4.20
CA SER A 249 6.08 -8.61 5.28
C SER A 249 7.30 -7.66 5.26
N LEU A 250 8.38 -8.00 4.55
CA LEU A 250 9.57 -7.15 4.38
C LEU A 250 9.58 -6.37 3.05
N SER A 251 8.93 -6.88 2.00
CA SER A 251 9.04 -6.38 0.62
C SER A 251 7.76 -5.76 0.03
N GLY A 252 6.61 -5.99 0.66
CA GLY A 252 5.32 -5.36 0.31
C GLY A 252 4.69 -5.82 -1.02
N ASN A 253 5.27 -6.81 -1.70
CA ASN A 253 4.76 -7.41 -2.93
C ASN A 253 4.77 -8.94 -2.77
N SER A 254 3.80 -9.64 -3.38
CA SER A 254 3.82 -11.10 -3.38
C SER A 254 4.91 -11.66 -4.29
N CYS A 255 5.52 -12.79 -3.91
CA CYS A 255 6.77 -13.25 -4.55
C CYS A 255 6.64 -14.68 -5.12
N ALA A 256 6.54 -14.79 -6.45
CA ALA A 256 6.39 -16.05 -7.19
C ALA A 256 7.68 -16.92 -7.26
N VAL A 257 8.54 -16.86 -6.24
CA VAL A 257 9.80 -17.59 -6.12
C VAL A 257 9.51 -19.00 -5.57
N LYS A 258 9.94 -20.08 -6.25
CA LYS A 258 9.61 -21.47 -5.86
C LYS A 258 10.65 -22.22 -5.00
N ASN A 259 11.78 -21.62 -4.63
CA ASN A 259 12.85 -22.29 -3.88
C ASN A 259 13.10 -21.64 -2.50
N GLU A 260 13.04 -22.43 -1.42
CA GLU A 260 13.24 -22.00 -0.03
C GLU A 260 14.58 -21.26 0.19
N ASP A 261 15.71 -21.76 -0.35
CA ASP A 261 17.01 -21.09 -0.21
C ASP A 261 17.00 -19.66 -0.75
N THR A 262 16.30 -19.45 -1.86
CA THR A 262 16.18 -18.13 -2.49
C THR A 262 15.17 -17.22 -1.79
N VAL A 263 14.22 -17.79 -1.02
CA VAL A 263 13.40 -17.03 -0.06
C VAL A 263 14.25 -16.61 1.14
N ILE A 264 15.03 -17.51 1.74
CA ILE A 264 15.94 -17.23 2.87
C ILE A 264 16.97 -16.15 2.50
N GLN A 265 17.59 -16.25 1.32
CA GLN A 265 18.60 -15.29 0.86
C GLN A 265 17.99 -13.89 0.60
N LYS A 266 16.78 -13.81 0.03
CA LYS A 266 16.04 -12.53 -0.11
C LYS A 266 15.60 -11.93 1.22
N ILE A 267 15.22 -12.74 2.21
CA ILE A 267 14.97 -12.28 3.58
C ILE A 267 16.26 -11.70 4.19
N ARG A 268 17.40 -12.39 4.00
CA ARG A 268 18.71 -11.95 4.49
C ARG A 268 19.13 -10.59 3.89
N GLU A 269 18.86 -10.37 2.60
CA GLU A 269 19.02 -9.07 1.92
C GLU A 269 18.10 -8.01 2.52
N ALA A 270 16.79 -8.28 2.61
CA ALA A 270 15.80 -7.32 3.09
C ALA A 270 15.94 -6.95 4.58
N MET A 271 16.59 -7.81 5.39
CA MET A 271 17.01 -7.49 6.76
C MET A 271 18.34 -6.72 6.82
N GLY A 272 19.34 -7.11 6.03
CA GLY A 272 20.65 -6.45 5.96
C GLY A 272 21.50 -6.63 7.22
N GLU A 273 21.79 -5.51 7.91
CA GLU A 273 22.52 -5.43 9.19
C GLU A 273 21.56 -5.25 10.39
N ASN A 274 20.25 -5.15 10.16
CA ASN A 274 19.28 -4.80 11.22
C ASN A 274 18.98 -5.99 12.15
N ASN A 275 18.81 -5.71 13.44
CA ASN A 275 18.16 -6.64 14.36
C ASN A 275 16.64 -6.68 14.11
N PHE A 276 16.03 -7.85 14.31
CA PHE A 276 14.60 -8.04 14.05
C PHE A 276 13.81 -8.47 15.28
N LEU A 277 12.53 -8.06 15.26
CA LEU A 277 11.45 -8.64 16.04
C LEU A 277 10.51 -9.38 15.06
N LEU A 278 10.33 -10.68 15.26
CA LEU A 278 9.36 -11.50 14.53
C LEU A 278 8.19 -11.84 15.45
N VAL A 279 6.95 -11.64 15.00
CA VAL A 279 5.77 -12.19 15.69
C VAL A 279 5.23 -13.38 14.91
N LEU A 280 5.13 -14.53 15.58
CA LEU A 280 4.44 -15.73 15.15
C LEU A 280 3.13 -15.81 15.93
N ASP A 281 2.01 -15.43 15.30
CA ASP A 281 0.70 -15.39 15.96
C ASP A 281 -0.04 -16.74 15.82
N ASP A 282 -0.62 -17.18 16.95
CA ASP A 282 -1.46 -18.37 17.11
C ASP A 282 -0.79 -19.70 16.70
N MET A 283 0.40 -19.98 17.26
CA MET A 283 1.11 -21.25 17.09
C MET A 283 0.33 -22.46 17.65
N TRP A 284 0.06 -23.45 16.78
CA TRP A 284 -0.56 -24.74 17.13
C TRP A 284 0.32 -25.93 16.71
N ASP A 285 0.89 -26.68 17.66
CA ASP A 285 1.27 -28.08 17.41
C ASP A 285 1.59 -28.88 18.69
N GLU A 286 1.29 -30.18 18.73
CA GLU A 286 1.92 -31.11 19.68
C GLU A 286 2.86 -32.13 19.00
N GLU A 287 2.68 -32.39 17.71
CA GLU A 287 3.19 -33.56 16.97
C GLU A 287 4.31 -33.24 15.95
N SER A 288 4.61 -31.97 15.64
CA SER A 288 5.81 -31.63 14.83
C SER A 288 7.13 -31.89 15.56
N HIS A 289 7.55 -33.15 15.54
CA HIS A 289 8.93 -33.56 15.77
C HIS A 289 9.81 -33.00 14.63
N GLY A 290 10.83 -32.20 14.96
CA GLY A 290 11.72 -31.56 13.98
C GLY A 290 11.34 -30.12 13.66
N LYS A 291 10.23 -29.90 12.93
CA LYS A 291 9.93 -28.65 12.19
C LYS A 291 10.20 -27.31 12.91
N PHE A 292 9.95 -27.20 14.21
CA PHE A 292 10.28 -25.95 14.93
C PHE A 292 11.79 -25.71 15.07
N GLU A 293 12.58 -26.74 15.34
CA GLU A 293 14.04 -26.61 15.37
C GLU A 293 14.62 -26.35 13.97
N ASP A 294 13.95 -26.81 12.91
CA ASP A 294 14.27 -26.43 11.52
C ASP A 294 14.02 -24.92 11.30
N LEU A 295 12.83 -24.41 11.63
CA LEU A 295 12.56 -22.96 11.59
C LEU A 295 13.55 -22.17 12.47
N ARG A 296 13.87 -22.67 13.67
CA ARG A 296 14.83 -22.05 14.59
C ARG A 296 16.24 -22.02 14.00
N SER A 297 16.64 -23.09 13.29
CA SER A 297 17.90 -23.17 12.56
C SER A 297 17.95 -22.13 11.44
N CYS A 298 16.90 -22.03 10.62
CA CYS A 298 16.76 -20.99 9.59
C CYS A 298 16.81 -19.57 10.18
N LEU A 299 16.09 -19.31 11.27
CA LEU A 299 16.14 -18.02 11.97
C LEU A 299 17.53 -17.72 12.57
N LEU A 300 18.24 -18.72 13.12
CA LEU A 300 19.62 -18.57 13.58
C LEU A 300 20.59 -18.31 12.41
N GLY A 301 20.35 -18.91 11.24
CA GLY A 301 21.06 -18.66 9.98
C GLY A 301 20.78 -17.29 9.35
N LEU A 302 19.74 -16.59 9.82
CA LEU A 302 19.46 -15.17 9.53
C LEU A 302 20.07 -14.23 10.59
N CYS A 303 20.27 -14.70 11.83
CA CYS A 303 20.81 -13.91 12.94
C CYS A 303 22.33 -13.62 12.83
N LYS A 304 22.72 -12.63 12.01
CA LYS A 304 24.12 -12.14 11.97
C LYS A 304 24.60 -11.56 13.31
N MET A 305 23.74 -10.80 14.00
CA MET A 305 24.07 -10.16 15.29
C MET A 305 23.40 -10.86 16.49
N SER A 306 23.89 -10.55 17.70
CA SER A 306 23.10 -10.71 18.94
C SER A 306 21.90 -9.75 18.97
N ARG A 307 20.89 -10.05 19.82
CA ARG A 307 19.69 -9.22 20.12
C ARG A 307 18.45 -9.41 19.22
N ASN A 308 18.36 -10.45 18.38
CA ASN A 308 17.11 -10.75 17.68
C ASN A 308 16.07 -11.35 18.65
N ARG A 309 14.78 -11.12 18.37
CA ARG A 309 13.66 -11.57 19.20
C ARG A 309 12.54 -12.20 18.38
N VAL A 310 11.88 -13.20 18.96
CA VAL A 310 10.62 -13.76 18.46
C VAL A 310 9.57 -13.67 19.56
N ILE A 311 8.38 -13.17 19.25
CA ILE A 311 7.18 -13.33 20.07
C ILE A 311 6.37 -14.47 19.46
N VAL A 312 6.06 -15.48 20.27
CA VAL A 312 5.13 -16.56 19.92
C VAL A 312 3.86 -16.35 20.73
N THR A 313 2.69 -16.23 20.09
CA THR A 313 1.41 -16.34 20.80
C THR A 313 0.88 -17.77 20.65
N THR A 314 0.41 -18.38 21.73
CA THR A 314 -0.17 -19.73 21.68
C THR A 314 -1.24 -19.95 22.74
N ARG A 315 -2.08 -20.96 22.52
CA ARG A 315 -3.12 -21.43 23.45
C ARG A 315 -2.66 -22.68 24.23
N ASN A 316 -1.52 -23.28 23.87
CA ASN A 316 -1.02 -24.51 24.46
C ASN A 316 0.30 -24.26 25.21
N GLU A 317 0.32 -24.55 26.51
CA GLU A 317 1.51 -24.38 27.34
C GLU A 317 2.66 -25.32 26.93
N LYS A 318 2.36 -26.52 26.40
CA LYS A 318 3.41 -27.43 25.86
C LYS A 318 4.16 -26.80 24.68
N VAL A 319 3.46 -26.08 23.80
CA VAL A 319 4.08 -25.31 22.69
C VAL A 319 5.02 -24.27 23.26
N ALA A 320 4.57 -23.48 24.23
CA ALA A 320 5.39 -22.46 24.88
C ALA A 320 6.60 -23.06 25.64
N LEU A 321 6.45 -24.25 26.24
CA LEU A 321 7.54 -24.97 26.90
C LEU A 321 8.60 -25.48 25.91
N LYS A 322 8.20 -25.94 24.71
CA LYS A 322 9.12 -26.27 23.59
C LYS A 322 9.80 -25.01 23.02
N MET A 323 9.05 -23.93 22.84
CA MET A 323 9.46 -22.70 22.13
C MET A 323 10.42 -21.79 22.91
N ARG A 324 10.21 -21.63 24.23
CA ARG A 324 10.91 -20.62 25.06
C ARG A 324 12.42 -20.82 25.07
N THR A 325 13.18 -19.72 25.10
CA THR A 325 14.65 -19.80 25.23
C THR A 325 15.14 -19.84 26.68
N LEU A 326 14.39 -19.27 27.64
CA LEU A 326 14.65 -19.37 29.09
C LEU A 326 13.32 -19.47 29.85
N PRO A 327 13.29 -19.99 31.10
CA PRO A 327 12.08 -20.02 31.91
C PRO A 327 11.42 -18.65 32.12
N LYS A 328 12.21 -17.57 32.26
CA LYS A 328 11.72 -16.18 32.36
C LYS A 328 11.08 -15.62 31.08
N HIS A 329 11.12 -16.35 29.97
CA HIS A 329 10.56 -15.94 28.67
C HIS A 329 9.24 -16.66 28.35
N MET A 330 8.48 -17.04 29.37
CA MET A 330 7.06 -17.38 29.26
C MET A 330 6.25 -16.35 30.04
N HIS A 331 5.18 -15.84 29.42
CA HIS A 331 4.25 -14.90 30.04
C HIS A 331 2.82 -15.46 29.90
N HIS A 332 2.25 -15.89 31.02
CA HIS A 332 0.85 -16.26 31.13
C HIS A 332 0.00 -14.99 31.23
N LEU A 333 -0.88 -14.78 30.26
CA LEU A 333 -1.74 -13.61 30.18
C LEU A 333 -2.94 -13.77 31.13
N GLY A 334 -3.10 -12.84 32.08
CA GLY A 334 -4.22 -12.86 33.04
C GLY A 334 -5.57 -12.47 32.45
N LYS A 335 -6.66 -12.81 33.16
CA LYS A 335 -8.00 -12.24 32.94
C LYS A 335 -7.99 -10.73 33.26
N LEU A 336 -8.77 -9.94 32.53
CA LEU A 336 -8.98 -8.50 32.82
C LEU A 336 -9.83 -8.28 34.07
N GLN A 337 -9.79 -7.06 34.63
CA GLN A 337 -10.70 -6.66 35.70
C GLN A 337 -12.12 -6.41 35.15
N ILE A 338 -13.12 -6.54 36.02
CA ILE A 338 -14.54 -6.27 35.67
C ILE A 338 -14.72 -4.81 35.20
N ALA A 339 -13.93 -3.87 35.74
CA ALA A 339 -13.91 -2.48 35.31
C ALA A 339 -13.46 -2.30 33.84
N ASP A 340 -12.44 -3.07 33.41
CA ASP A 340 -11.91 -3.02 32.04
C ASP A 340 -12.90 -3.64 31.05
N CYS A 341 -13.49 -4.79 31.41
CA CYS A 341 -14.58 -5.40 30.65
C CYS A 341 -15.78 -4.46 30.49
N TRP A 342 -16.15 -3.72 31.56
CA TRP A 342 -17.19 -2.69 31.46
C TRP A 342 -16.77 -1.52 30.57
N SER A 343 -15.51 -1.07 30.63
CA SER A 343 -14.98 -0.03 29.75
C SER A 343 -15.09 -0.42 28.27
N ILE A 344 -14.70 -1.66 27.92
CA ILE A 344 -14.80 -2.23 26.57
C ILE A 344 -16.26 -2.28 26.07
N ILE A 345 -17.21 -2.69 26.93
CA ILE A 345 -18.65 -2.69 26.59
C ILE A 345 -19.15 -1.25 26.42
N LYS A 346 -18.90 -0.38 27.39
CA LYS A 346 -19.40 1.00 27.44
C LYS A 346 -18.91 1.83 26.25
N LYS A 347 -17.64 1.69 25.84
CA LYS A 347 -17.09 2.36 24.65
C LYS A 347 -17.82 1.96 23.35
N ARG A 348 -18.32 0.72 23.25
CA ARG A 348 -19.02 0.21 22.05
C ARG A 348 -20.52 0.49 22.03
N VAL A 349 -21.17 0.55 23.19
CA VAL A 349 -22.60 0.89 23.30
C VAL A 349 -22.88 2.38 23.05
N LEU A 350 -21.92 3.28 23.34
CA LEU A 350 -22.20 4.72 23.42
C LEU A 350 -21.83 5.57 22.21
N GLY A 351 -20.61 5.41 21.65
CA GLY A 351 -19.97 6.55 21.00
C GLY A 351 -19.88 7.73 21.98
N ASP A 352 -20.42 8.89 21.59
CA ASP A 352 -20.47 10.11 22.42
C ASP A 352 -21.73 10.27 23.30
N ALA A 353 -22.63 9.27 23.32
CA ALA A 353 -23.88 9.34 24.09
C ALA A 353 -23.70 9.03 25.60
N SER A 354 -24.78 9.11 26.39
CA SER A 354 -24.78 8.76 27.83
C SER A 354 -25.83 7.68 28.16
N ILE A 355 -25.47 6.78 29.10
CA ILE A 355 -26.34 5.70 29.59
C ILE A 355 -27.03 6.15 30.89
N THR A 356 -28.26 5.70 31.14
CA THR A 356 -28.91 5.84 32.45
C THR A 356 -28.21 5.00 33.53
N LEU A 357 -28.24 5.47 34.79
CA LEU A 357 -27.62 4.77 35.92
C LEU A 357 -28.10 3.32 36.09
N GLU A 358 -29.35 3.02 35.72
CA GLU A 358 -29.91 1.67 35.82
C GLU A 358 -29.36 0.71 34.75
N LEU A 359 -29.23 1.17 33.50
CA LEU A 359 -28.58 0.38 32.44
C LEU A 359 -27.07 0.26 32.67
N GLU A 360 -26.40 1.26 33.24
CA GLU A 360 -24.99 1.12 33.67
C GLU A 360 -24.83 0.07 34.78
N LYS A 361 -25.80 -0.09 35.69
CA LYS A 361 -25.77 -1.20 36.67
C LYS A 361 -25.88 -2.56 35.96
N ILE A 362 -26.88 -2.74 35.10
CA ILE A 362 -27.08 -4.00 34.36
C ILE A 362 -25.88 -4.32 33.46
N GLY A 363 -25.28 -3.31 32.84
CA GLY A 363 -24.06 -3.44 32.04
C GLY A 363 -22.82 -3.85 32.84
N ARG A 364 -22.71 -3.42 34.11
CA ARG A 364 -21.65 -3.88 35.03
C ARG A 364 -21.87 -5.32 35.50
N ASP A 365 -23.12 -5.73 35.75
CA ASP A 365 -23.45 -7.15 35.98
C ASP A 365 -23.03 -8.00 34.76
N ILE A 366 -23.35 -7.55 33.54
CA ILE A 366 -22.96 -8.22 32.29
C ILE A 366 -21.42 -8.25 32.12
N ALA A 367 -20.71 -7.18 32.53
CA ALA A 367 -19.25 -7.16 32.52
C ALA A 367 -18.63 -8.18 33.51
N GLN A 368 -19.31 -8.48 34.63
CA GLN A 368 -18.91 -9.56 35.54
C GLN A 368 -19.10 -10.94 34.88
N LEU A 369 -20.21 -11.16 34.17
CA LEU A 369 -20.46 -12.37 33.39
C LEU A 369 -19.45 -12.60 32.26
N CYS A 370 -18.75 -11.55 31.79
CA CYS A 370 -17.68 -11.69 30.80
C CYS A 370 -16.44 -12.44 31.30
N GLY A 371 -16.35 -12.76 32.61
CA GLY A 371 -15.30 -13.60 33.17
C GLY A 371 -13.87 -13.07 33.00
N GLY A 372 -13.71 -11.76 32.76
CA GLY A 372 -12.42 -11.12 32.45
C GLY A 372 -11.89 -11.40 31.03
N VAL A 373 -12.73 -11.86 30.10
CA VAL A 373 -12.34 -12.17 28.71
C VAL A 373 -12.67 -10.98 27.77
N PRO A 374 -11.66 -10.27 27.20
CA PRO A 374 -11.88 -9.10 26.34
C PRO A 374 -12.73 -9.38 25.10
N LEU A 375 -12.53 -10.52 24.43
CA LEU A 375 -13.31 -10.89 23.25
C LEU A 375 -14.81 -10.99 23.56
N VAL A 376 -15.16 -11.60 24.70
CA VAL A 376 -16.54 -11.76 25.17
C VAL A 376 -17.17 -10.39 25.45
N ALA A 377 -16.47 -9.53 26.21
CA ALA A 377 -16.91 -8.15 26.46
C ALA A 377 -17.11 -7.36 25.15
N ARG A 378 -16.20 -7.51 24.18
CA ARG A 378 -16.28 -6.82 22.88
C ARG A 378 -17.43 -7.34 22.00
N VAL A 379 -17.73 -8.62 22.07
CA VAL A 379 -18.86 -9.25 21.35
C VAL A 379 -20.19 -8.82 21.97
N ILE A 380 -20.34 -8.92 23.29
CA ILE A 380 -21.58 -8.52 23.99
C ILE A 380 -21.82 -7.02 23.85
N GLY A 381 -20.79 -6.18 23.93
CA GLY A 381 -20.90 -4.74 23.62
C GLY A 381 -21.32 -4.44 22.18
N GLY A 382 -21.15 -5.38 21.24
CA GLY A 382 -21.73 -5.34 19.91
C GLY A 382 -23.23 -5.65 19.90
N ILE A 383 -23.65 -6.73 20.56
CA ILE A 383 -25.08 -7.12 20.68
C ILE A 383 -25.88 -5.99 21.37
N LEU A 384 -25.35 -5.43 22.46
CA LEU A 384 -25.97 -4.34 23.21
C LEU A 384 -25.97 -2.99 22.46
N CYS A 385 -25.26 -2.89 21.32
CA CYS A 385 -25.27 -1.73 20.43
C CYS A 385 -26.23 -1.91 19.24
N THR A 386 -26.51 -3.15 18.81
CA THR A 386 -27.51 -3.44 17.76
C THR A 386 -28.93 -3.48 18.31
N GLU A 387 -29.10 -3.89 19.56
CA GLU A 387 -30.37 -3.84 20.28
C GLU A 387 -30.69 -2.42 20.78
N ARG A 388 -31.96 -2.15 21.09
CA ARG A 388 -32.35 -0.86 21.68
C ARG A 388 -31.79 -0.72 23.10
N LEU A 389 -31.61 0.52 23.56
CA LEU A 389 -31.25 0.87 24.94
C LEU A 389 -32.43 0.65 25.90
N ASP A 390 -32.96 -0.58 25.95
CA ASP A 390 -34.07 -0.98 26.80
C ASP A 390 -33.65 -2.04 27.83
N LYS A 391 -34.24 -1.92 29.01
CA LYS A 391 -33.93 -2.73 30.19
C LYS A 391 -34.30 -4.21 30.04
N VAL A 392 -35.35 -4.52 29.28
CA VAL A 392 -35.88 -5.89 29.16
C VAL A 392 -34.97 -6.72 28.26
N THR A 393 -34.53 -6.16 27.14
CA THR A 393 -33.58 -6.80 26.22
C THR A 393 -32.22 -7.01 26.87
N TRP A 394 -31.72 -6.02 27.63
CA TRP A 394 -30.46 -6.18 28.38
C TRP A 394 -30.55 -7.28 29.46
N LEU A 395 -31.67 -7.40 30.19
CA LEU A 395 -31.89 -8.48 31.15
C LEU A 395 -32.08 -9.85 30.48
N SER A 396 -32.72 -9.89 29.31
CA SER A 396 -32.86 -11.11 28.49
C SER A 396 -31.49 -11.61 28.03
N ILE A 397 -30.63 -10.72 27.52
CA ILE A 397 -29.25 -11.04 27.13
C ILE A 397 -28.43 -11.50 28.35
N LYS A 398 -28.54 -10.81 29.49
CA LYS A 398 -27.90 -11.22 30.75
C LYS A 398 -28.26 -12.67 31.11
N SER A 399 -29.54 -13.01 31.12
CA SER A 399 -30.02 -14.36 31.43
C SER A 399 -29.57 -15.42 30.42
N LYS A 400 -29.54 -15.09 29.12
CA LYS A 400 -28.99 -15.99 28.08
C LYS A 400 -27.49 -16.26 28.27
N ILE A 401 -26.73 -15.30 28.81
CA ILE A 401 -25.31 -15.48 29.13
C ILE A 401 -25.14 -16.29 30.42
N GLU A 402 -25.93 -16.02 31.46
CA GLU A 402 -25.95 -16.80 32.71
C GLU A 402 -26.22 -18.29 32.46
N ALA A 403 -27.10 -18.60 31.50
CA ALA A 403 -27.41 -19.97 31.07
C ALA A 403 -26.26 -20.71 30.34
N LEU A 404 -25.18 -20.02 29.93
CA LEU A 404 -23.98 -20.66 29.36
C LEU A 404 -22.99 -21.15 30.43
N GLY A 405 -23.17 -20.76 31.69
CA GLY A 405 -22.27 -21.12 32.78
C GLY A 405 -20.97 -20.29 32.82
N PRO A 406 -20.00 -20.67 33.68
CA PRO A 406 -18.77 -19.90 33.88
C PRO A 406 -17.85 -19.99 32.65
N LEU A 407 -17.42 -18.82 32.15
CA LEU A 407 -16.59 -18.70 30.94
C LEU A 407 -15.13 -19.07 31.21
N GLU A 408 -14.86 -20.37 31.28
CA GLU A 408 -13.55 -20.94 31.61
C GLU A 408 -12.92 -21.79 30.49
N HIS A 409 -13.72 -22.25 29.51
CA HIS A 409 -13.24 -23.06 28.39
C HIS A 409 -13.58 -22.43 27.03
N ASP A 410 -13.22 -23.12 25.94
CA ASP A 410 -13.47 -22.68 24.56
C ASP A 410 -14.94 -22.85 24.14
N ILE A 411 -15.71 -23.68 24.87
CA ILE A 411 -17.09 -24.06 24.54
C ILE A 411 -18.07 -22.92 24.87
N GLU A 412 -17.94 -22.32 26.04
CA GLU A 412 -18.83 -21.27 26.52
C GLU A 412 -18.56 -19.94 25.78
N ILE A 413 -17.29 -19.68 25.42
CA ILE A 413 -16.90 -18.57 24.53
C ILE A 413 -17.54 -18.72 23.14
N ARG A 414 -17.58 -19.94 22.57
CA ARG A 414 -18.33 -20.22 21.33
C ARG A 414 -19.83 -19.97 21.51
N GLY A 415 -20.38 -20.28 22.68
CA GLY A 415 -21.75 -19.94 23.06
C GLY A 415 -22.06 -18.44 22.91
N VAL A 416 -21.19 -17.57 23.40
CA VAL A 416 -21.33 -16.10 23.24
C VAL A 416 -21.16 -15.65 21.78
N ILE A 417 -20.25 -16.27 21.02
CA ILE A 417 -20.09 -15.96 19.59
C ILE A 417 -21.33 -16.38 18.79
N LYS A 418 -21.90 -17.56 19.07
CA LYS A 418 -23.18 -17.98 18.48
C LYS A 418 -24.31 -17.03 18.88
N LEU A 419 -24.40 -16.65 20.16
CA LEU A 419 -25.38 -15.67 20.64
C LEU A 419 -25.33 -14.38 19.82
N SER A 420 -24.12 -13.90 19.46
CA SER A 420 -23.95 -12.72 18.62
C SER A 420 -24.35 -12.92 17.15
N PHE A 421 -24.20 -14.12 16.60
CA PHE A 421 -24.71 -14.45 15.26
C PHE A 421 -26.24 -14.55 15.26
N ASP A 422 -26.81 -15.13 16.31
CA ASP A 422 -28.26 -15.31 16.47
C ASP A 422 -28.99 -13.95 16.56
N HIS A 423 -28.37 -12.92 17.16
CA HIS A 423 -28.92 -11.55 17.26
C HIS A 423 -28.52 -10.61 16.09
N LEU A 424 -27.93 -11.11 14.98
CA LEU A 424 -27.75 -10.27 13.79
C LEU A 424 -29.13 -9.89 13.19
N PRO A 425 -29.41 -8.60 12.93
CA PRO A 425 -30.77 -8.11 12.69
C PRO A 425 -31.35 -8.47 11.31
N GLU A 426 -30.52 -8.84 10.34
CA GLU A 426 -30.94 -9.20 8.99
C GLU A 426 -30.42 -10.59 8.60
N SER A 427 -31.24 -11.40 7.93
CA SER A 427 -30.80 -12.66 7.32
C SER A 427 -29.69 -12.43 6.28
N ALA A 428 -29.75 -11.30 5.56
CA ALA A 428 -28.70 -10.81 4.66
C ALA A 428 -27.33 -10.75 5.34
N LEU A 429 -27.25 -10.19 6.55
CA LEU A 429 -26.00 -10.10 7.32
C LEU A 429 -25.54 -11.48 7.84
N LYS A 430 -26.47 -12.34 8.26
CA LYS A 430 -26.15 -13.73 8.64
C LYS A 430 -25.56 -14.52 7.48
N GLN A 431 -26.12 -14.38 6.28
CA GLN A 431 -25.62 -14.99 5.05
C GLN A 431 -24.25 -14.41 4.63
N CYS A 432 -24.09 -13.08 4.67
CA CYS A 432 -22.81 -12.43 4.40
C CYS A 432 -21.69 -12.92 5.33
N PHE A 433 -21.99 -13.06 6.62
CA PHE A 433 -21.05 -13.58 7.63
C PHE A 433 -20.75 -15.07 7.42
N ALA A 434 -21.77 -15.90 7.19
CA ALA A 434 -21.60 -17.32 6.89
C ALA A 434 -20.76 -17.54 5.62
N PHE A 435 -20.93 -16.70 4.59
CA PHE A 435 -20.14 -16.78 3.35
C PHE A 435 -18.65 -16.53 3.55
N CYS A 436 -18.24 -15.73 4.54
CA CYS A 436 -16.82 -15.56 4.87
C CYS A 436 -16.13 -16.87 5.30
N SER A 437 -16.86 -17.95 5.56
CA SER A 437 -16.31 -19.26 5.95
C SER A 437 -15.88 -20.17 4.79
N ILE A 438 -16.22 -19.81 3.55
CA ILE A 438 -15.82 -20.62 2.38
C ILE A 438 -14.34 -20.43 2.04
N PHE A 439 -13.78 -19.26 2.36
CA PHE A 439 -12.38 -18.95 2.12
C PHE A 439 -11.45 -19.78 3.02
N PRO A 440 -10.22 -20.09 2.58
CA PRO A 440 -9.21 -20.74 3.43
C PRO A 440 -8.89 -19.97 4.71
N LYS A 441 -8.20 -20.65 5.65
CA LYS A 441 -7.46 -19.98 6.73
C LYS A 441 -6.58 -18.87 6.13
N ASP A 442 -6.42 -17.77 6.85
CA ASP A 442 -5.58 -16.62 6.51
C ASP A 442 -5.92 -15.84 5.21
N PHE A 443 -6.94 -16.22 4.44
CA PHE A 443 -7.27 -15.60 3.15
C PHE A 443 -7.56 -14.09 3.26
N VAL A 444 -6.86 -13.27 2.47
CA VAL A 444 -6.96 -11.81 2.50
C VAL A 444 -8.20 -11.31 1.73
N MET A 445 -9.35 -11.31 2.42
CA MET A 445 -10.65 -10.85 1.90
C MET A 445 -10.66 -9.35 1.52
N LYS A 446 -10.25 -9.03 0.29
CA LYS A 446 -10.30 -7.69 -0.31
C LYS A 446 -11.77 -7.17 -0.32
N ARG A 447 -12.11 -6.18 0.53
CA ARG A 447 -13.49 -5.65 0.74
C ARG A 447 -14.33 -5.50 -0.55
N LYS A 448 -13.77 -4.97 -1.64
CA LYS A 448 -14.50 -4.80 -2.92
C LYS A 448 -14.84 -6.12 -3.59
N MET A 449 -13.97 -7.13 -3.50
CA MET A 449 -14.22 -8.47 -3.99
C MET A 449 -15.32 -9.14 -3.16
N LEU A 450 -15.22 -9.08 -1.83
CA LEU A 450 -16.22 -9.66 -0.92
C LEU A 450 -17.61 -9.06 -1.15
N ILE A 451 -17.73 -7.73 -1.31
CA ILE A 451 -19.01 -7.08 -1.65
C ILE A 451 -19.49 -7.49 -3.05
N GLN A 452 -18.61 -7.65 -4.05
CA GLN A 452 -19.01 -8.15 -5.37
C GLN A 452 -19.49 -9.60 -5.32
N LEU A 453 -18.85 -10.44 -4.50
CA LEU A 453 -19.29 -11.80 -4.23
C LEU A 453 -20.59 -11.85 -3.43
N TRP A 454 -20.88 -10.90 -2.52
CA TRP A 454 -22.16 -10.81 -1.79
C TRP A 454 -23.32 -10.28 -2.64
N MET A 455 -23.09 -9.24 -3.47
CA MET A 455 -24.06 -8.77 -4.46
C MET A 455 -24.36 -9.91 -5.42
N ALA A 456 -23.30 -10.47 -6.01
CA ALA A 456 -23.36 -11.73 -6.71
C ALA A 456 -23.41 -12.94 -5.76
N LYS A 457 -24.18 -12.88 -4.65
CA LYS A 457 -24.59 -14.01 -3.76
C LYS A 457 -26.03 -13.96 -3.28
N GLY A 458 -26.74 -12.85 -3.45
CA GLY A 458 -28.15 -12.79 -3.05
C GLY A 458 -28.36 -12.47 -1.57
N PHE A 459 -27.32 -11.93 -0.92
CA PHE A 459 -27.34 -11.56 0.49
C PHE A 459 -27.54 -10.05 0.69
N LEU A 460 -27.97 -9.36 -0.37
CA LEU A 460 -28.12 -7.91 -0.47
C LEU A 460 -29.37 -7.62 -1.33
N GLN A 461 -30.52 -7.53 -0.66
CA GLN A 461 -31.84 -7.48 -1.28
C GLN A 461 -31.94 -6.32 -2.30
N SER A 462 -32.30 -6.65 -3.54
CA SER A 462 -32.24 -5.76 -4.71
C SER A 462 -30.81 -5.22 -4.99
N VAL A 463 -29.92 -5.94 -5.70
CA VAL A 463 -30.15 -7.17 -6.50
C VAL A 463 -28.88 -8.06 -6.62
N GLU A 464 -28.71 -9.07 -5.76
CA GLU A 464 -28.76 -10.55 -6.01
C GLU A 464 -28.24 -11.14 -7.40
N GLU A 465 -27.49 -12.25 -7.62
CA GLU A 465 -27.06 -13.52 -6.92
C GLU A 465 -25.83 -14.25 -7.60
N SER A 466 -25.63 -15.60 -7.55
CA SER A 466 -24.85 -16.29 -6.50
C SER A 466 -23.59 -17.18 -6.78
N LEU A 467 -22.42 -16.53 -6.90
CA LEU A 467 -21.02 -16.96 -7.17
C LEU A 467 -20.36 -17.83 -6.05
N MET A 468 -20.00 -19.11 -6.30
CA MET A 468 -19.35 -20.08 -5.37
C MET A 468 -17.97 -20.64 -5.84
N THR A 469 -16.80 -20.17 -5.39
CA THR A 469 -15.52 -20.83 -5.76
C THR A 469 -15.17 -22.00 -4.85
N MET A 470 -14.59 -23.05 -5.43
CA MET A 470 -13.64 -23.95 -4.77
C MET A 470 -12.23 -23.50 -5.15
N GLU A 471 -11.23 -23.79 -4.32
CA GLU A 471 -9.81 -23.58 -4.63
C GLU A 471 -9.08 -24.94 -4.67
N ASP A 472 -7.94 -24.97 -5.37
CA ASP A 472 -6.96 -26.04 -5.49
C ASP A 472 -7.44 -27.44 -5.94
N VAL A 473 -7.59 -27.58 -7.26
CA VAL A 473 -7.27 -28.82 -7.98
C VAL A 473 -6.24 -28.50 -9.06
N ASP A 474 -4.99 -28.91 -8.83
CA ASP A 474 -3.96 -28.91 -9.88
C ASP A 474 -4.34 -29.96 -10.94
N GLY A 475 -4.48 -29.54 -12.20
CA GLY A 475 -4.75 -30.43 -13.34
C GLY A 475 -6.21 -30.63 -13.72
N PHE A 476 -6.85 -29.61 -14.32
CA PHE A 476 -8.09 -29.80 -15.09
C PHE A 476 -7.82 -30.60 -16.38
N SER A 477 -8.07 -31.92 -16.35
CA SER A 477 -8.16 -32.73 -17.57
C SER A 477 -9.46 -32.45 -18.34
N SER A 478 -9.47 -32.73 -19.64
CA SER A 478 -10.57 -32.43 -20.57
C SER A 478 -11.88 -33.19 -20.31
N ASP A 479 -11.85 -34.23 -19.47
CA ASP A 479 -12.83 -35.32 -19.53
C ASP A 479 -13.89 -35.27 -18.41
N MET A 480 -13.83 -34.28 -17.52
CA MET A 480 -14.67 -34.22 -16.32
C MET A 480 -16.08 -33.65 -16.60
N LYS A 481 -17.06 -34.53 -16.82
CA LYS A 481 -18.49 -34.17 -16.93
C LYS A 481 -19.11 -33.80 -15.56
N VAL A 482 -18.88 -32.58 -15.08
CA VAL A 482 -19.60 -32.01 -13.93
C VAL A 482 -20.79 -31.18 -14.43
N ASP A 483 -22.01 -31.46 -13.92
CA ASP A 483 -23.25 -30.82 -14.37
C ASP A 483 -23.50 -29.47 -13.68
N LEU A 484 -22.66 -28.49 -14.00
CA LEU A 484 -22.54 -27.18 -13.33
C LEU A 484 -23.67 -26.17 -13.65
N LYS A 485 -24.93 -26.62 -13.80
CA LYS A 485 -26.09 -25.76 -14.16
C LYS A 485 -26.42 -24.70 -13.11
N SER A 486 -26.40 -25.10 -11.83
CA SER A 486 -26.61 -24.21 -10.67
C SER A 486 -25.41 -23.31 -10.38
N LEU A 487 -24.29 -23.49 -11.09
CA LEU A 487 -23.07 -22.75 -10.84
C LEU A 487 -23.25 -21.30 -11.27
N GLN A 488 -23.39 -20.42 -10.29
CA GLN A 488 -23.38 -18.99 -10.57
C GLN A 488 -21.98 -18.40 -10.34
N VAL A 489 -20.93 -19.26 -10.13
CA VAL A 489 -19.47 -18.94 -10.04
C VAL A 489 -18.77 -18.90 -11.40
N LEU A 490 -17.80 -18.00 -11.55
CA LEU A 490 -16.47 -18.39 -12.06
C LEU A 490 -15.40 -17.35 -11.70
N SER A 491 -14.25 -17.83 -11.21
CA SER A 491 -13.09 -17.00 -10.85
C SER A 491 -11.80 -17.82 -11.03
N PHE A 492 -10.83 -17.27 -11.76
CA PHE A 492 -9.54 -17.87 -12.12
C PHE A 492 -8.36 -16.97 -11.73
N VAL A 493 -8.55 -16.13 -10.71
CA VAL A 493 -7.55 -15.16 -10.26
C VAL A 493 -6.24 -15.87 -9.93
N ASP A 494 -5.15 -15.38 -10.53
CA ASP A 494 -3.78 -15.88 -10.36
C ASP A 494 -3.55 -17.36 -10.79
N SER A 495 -4.47 -17.98 -11.55
CA SER A 495 -4.25 -19.31 -12.14
C SER A 495 -3.32 -19.26 -13.36
N LEU A 496 -2.01 -19.26 -13.09
CA LEU A 496 -0.93 -19.01 -14.07
C LEU A 496 -0.85 -20.00 -15.26
N GLY A 497 -1.50 -21.17 -15.18
CA GLY A 497 -1.49 -22.21 -16.22
C GLY A 497 -2.71 -22.25 -17.15
N THR A 498 -3.69 -21.37 -16.99
CA THR A 498 -4.94 -21.41 -17.77
C THR A 498 -4.80 -20.65 -19.09
N GLU A 499 -4.57 -21.37 -20.20
CA GLU A 499 -4.40 -20.80 -21.56
C GLU A 499 -5.71 -20.67 -22.37
N GLU A 500 -6.72 -21.49 -22.06
CA GLU A 500 -8.07 -21.45 -22.66
C GLU A 500 -9.17 -21.68 -21.60
N LEU A 501 -10.39 -21.24 -21.91
CA LEU A 501 -11.59 -21.53 -21.11
C LEU A 501 -12.34 -22.75 -21.69
N PRO A 502 -12.46 -23.86 -20.95
CA PRO A 502 -13.21 -25.06 -21.34
C PRO A 502 -14.58 -24.78 -22.02
N PRO A 503 -14.83 -25.33 -23.23
CA PRO A 503 -16.09 -25.13 -23.95
C PRO A 503 -17.35 -25.53 -23.19
N CYS A 504 -17.24 -26.47 -22.24
CA CYS A 504 -18.33 -26.92 -21.39
C CYS A 504 -18.93 -25.81 -20.50
N PHE A 505 -18.18 -24.75 -20.19
CA PHE A 505 -18.68 -23.59 -19.45
C PHE A 505 -19.77 -22.81 -20.21
N GLY A 506 -19.93 -23.03 -21.53
CA GLY A 506 -21.08 -22.51 -22.28
C GLY A 506 -22.45 -23.05 -21.83
N ASN A 507 -22.47 -24.13 -21.03
CA ASN A 507 -23.69 -24.65 -20.41
C ASN A 507 -24.09 -23.88 -19.13
N ILE A 508 -23.21 -23.03 -18.58
CA ILE A 508 -23.40 -22.34 -17.30
C ILE A 508 -24.26 -21.08 -17.50
N LYS A 509 -25.54 -21.30 -17.80
CA LYS A 509 -26.56 -20.26 -18.08
C LYS A 509 -26.74 -19.26 -16.93
N ASN A 510 -26.43 -19.65 -15.69
CA ASN A 510 -26.75 -18.89 -14.48
C ASN A 510 -25.64 -17.94 -13.99
N LEU A 511 -24.52 -17.87 -14.71
CA LEU A 511 -23.33 -17.10 -14.30
C LEU A 511 -23.63 -15.61 -14.09
N ARG A 512 -23.31 -15.07 -12.90
CA ARG A 512 -23.57 -13.65 -12.54
C ARG A 512 -22.33 -12.79 -12.32
N TYR A 513 -21.15 -13.38 -12.21
CA TYR A 513 -19.87 -12.68 -12.23
C TYR A 513 -18.84 -13.61 -12.92
N LEU A 514 -17.80 -13.04 -13.52
CA LEU A 514 -16.68 -13.78 -14.10
C LEU A 514 -15.40 -13.01 -13.82
N ASP A 515 -14.40 -13.64 -13.21
CA ASP A 515 -13.04 -13.09 -13.10
C ASP A 515 -12.01 -14.03 -13.74
N ILE A 516 -11.34 -13.55 -14.79
CA ILE A 516 -10.21 -14.20 -15.46
C ILE A 516 -8.91 -13.41 -15.27
N SER A 517 -8.87 -12.46 -14.33
CA SER A 517 -7.74 -11.57 -14.13
C SER A 517 -6.45 -12.33 -13.79
N GLY A 518 -5.34 -11.97 -14.44
CA GLY A 518 -4.03 -12.62 -14.23
C GLY A 518 -3.85 -13.97 -14.93
N THR A 519 -4.86 -14.49 -15.64
CA THR A 519 -4.73 -15.70 -16.48
C THR A 519 -3.96 -15.44 -17.77
N GLN A 520 -3.51 -16.52 -18.42
CA GLN A 520 -2.88 -16.51 -19.75
C GLN A 520 -3.88 -16.71 -20.89
N ILE A 521 -5.19 -16.57 -20.64
CA ILE A 521 -6.24 -16.89 -21.61
C ILE A 521 -6.05 -16.09 -22.91
N THR A 522 -5.87 -16.82 -24.03
CA THR A 522 -5.60 -16.19 -25.34
C THR A 522 -6.87 -15.79 -26.09
N LYS A 523 -8.00 -16.47 -25.87
CA LYS A 523 -9.28 -16.18 -26.54
C LYS A 523 -10.46 -16.28 -25.57
N LEU A 524 -11.40 -15.33 -25.66
CA LEU A 524 -12.72 -15.52 -25.05
C LEU A 524 -13.56 -16.49 -25.90
N PRO A 525 -14.13 -17.56 -25.32
CA PRO A 525 -15.03 -18.44 -26.06
C PRO A 525 -16.29 -17.75 -26.57
N LYS A 526 -16.82 -18.26 -27.69
CA LYS A 526 -18.04 -17.74 -28.35
C LYS A 526 -19.31 -17.80 -27.47
N PHE A 527 -19.28 -18.51 -26.34
CA PHE A 527 -20.39 -18.53 -25.38
C PHE A 527 -20.40 -17.32 -24.42
N ILE A 528 -19.31 -16.57 -24.27
CA ILE A 528 -19.26 -15.44 -23.31
C ILE A 528 -20.36 -14.40 -23.60
N PRO A 529 -20.64 -13.99 -24.86
CA PRO A 529 -21.78 -13.14 -25.20
C PRO A 529 -23.18 -13.74 -24.97
N MET A 530 -23.29 -15.00 -24.54
CA MET A 530 -24.55 -15.70 -24.26
C MET A 530 -24.87 -15.80 -22.76
N LEU A 531 -24.01 -15.25 -21.89
CA LEU A 531 -24.15 -15.24 -20.43
C LEU A 531 -25.08 -14.11 -19.97
N TYR A 532 -26.34 -14.11 -20.40
CA TYR A 532 -27.24 -12.95 -20.24
C TYR A 532 -27.54 -12.52 -18.79
N LYS A 533 -27.25 -13.35 -17.79
CA LYS A 533 -27.35 -13.04 -16.35
C LYS A 533 -26.08 -12.41 -15.76
N LEU A 534 -25.01 -12.23 -16.53
CA LEU A 534 -23.72 -11.73 -16.03
C LEU A 534 -23.82 -10.26 -15.58
N GLN A 535 -23.52 -10.01 -14.31
CA GLN A 535 -23.53 -8.70 -13.66
C GLN A 535 -22.14 -8.11 -13.45
N THR A 536 -21.09 -8.93 -13.33
CA THR A 536 -19.70 -8.45 -13.24
C THR A 536 -18.79 -9.20 -14.21
N PHE A 537 -17.91 -8.52 -14.92
CA PHE A 537 -16.86 -9.16 -15.71
C PHE A 537 -15.51 -8.50 -15.47
N ARG A 538 -14.52 -9.31 -15.13
CA ARG A 538 -13.19 -8.90 -14.68
C ARG A 538 -12.14 -9.66 -15.48
N PHE A 539 -11.29 -8.91 -16.16
CA PHE A 539 -10.21 -9.42 -17.02
C PHE A 539 -9.02 -8.44 -16.94
N MET A 540 -8.58 -8.20 -15.71
CA MET A 540 -7.42 -7.35 -15.42
C MET A 540 -6.13 -8.09 -15.79
N THR A 541 -5.12 -7.36 -16.25
CA THR A 541 -3.77 -7.87 -16.58
C THR A 541 -3.73 -9.07 -17.55
N CYS A 542 -4.82 -9.32 -18.30
CA CYS A 542 -4.92 -10.38 -19.32
C CYS A 542 -4.22 -9.94 -20.62
N ARG A 543 -2.89 -9.88 -20.60
CA ARG A 543 -2.07 -9.36 -21.72
C ARG A 543 -2.13 -10.23 -22.98
N SER A 544 -2.37 -11.52 -22.81
CA SER A 544 -2.35 -12.54 -23.88
C SER A 544 -3.66 -12.62 -24.69
N LEU A 545 -4.68 -11.87 -24.28
CA LEU A 545 -6.05 -11.99 -24.80
C LEU A 545 -6.20 -11.30 -26.18
N GLU A 546 -6.52 -12.08 -27.21
CA GLU A 546 -6.73 -11.60 -28.58
C GLU A 546 -7.91 -10.64 -28.72
N MET A 547 -7.78 -9.72 -29.68
CA MET A 547 -8.66 -8.56 -29.85
C MET A 547 -9.17 -8.44 -31.28
N PRO A 548 -10.40 -7.94 -31.52
CA PRO A 548 -11.30 -7.31 -30.55
C PRO A 548 -12.18 -8.30 -29.77
N LEU A 549 -12.59 -7.92 -28.55
CA LEU A 549 -13.61 -8.65 -27.79
C LEU A 549 -15.01 -8.44 -28.39
N GLU A 550 -15.39 -9.32 -29.32
CA GLU A 550 -16.71 -9.30 -29.94
C GLU A 550 -17.84 -9.68 -28.97
N GLY A 551 -19.05 -9.25 -29.28
CA GLY A 551 -20.29 -9.70 -28.64
C GLY A 551 -20.59 -9.15 -27.24
N ILE A 552 -19.61 -8.72 -26.43
CA ILE A 552 -19.81 -8.28 -25.01
C ILE A 552 -20.96 -7.27 -24.81
N GLY A 553 -21.25 -6.42 -25.80
CA GLY A 553 -22.43 -5.53 -25.80
C GLY A 553 -23.80 -6.22 -25.78
N SER A 554 -23.88 -7.56 -25.72
CA SER A 554 -25.09 -8.36 -25.47
C SER A 554 -25.42 -8.53 -23.98
N LEU A 555 -24.45 -8.29 -23.08
CA LEU A 555 -24.54 -8.56 -21.66
C LEU A 555 -25.34 -7.47 -20.92
N ILE A 556 -26.60 -7.25 -21.31
CA ILE A 556 -27.41 -6.08 -20.90
C ILE A 556 -27.54 -5.89 -19.37
N ASN A 557 -27.42 -6.98 -18.60
CA ASN A 557 -27.48 -6.99 -17.14
C ASN A 557 -26.15 -6.67 -16.45
N LEU A 558 -25.07 -6.42 -17.21
CA LEU A 558 -23.74 -6.12 -16.66
C LEU A 558 -23.73 -4.77 -15.93
N ARG A 559 -23.20 -4.78 -14.71
CA ARG A 559 -23.14 -3.65 -13.76
C ARG A 559 -21.72 -3.19 -13.50
N HIS A 560 -20.75 -4.09 -13.49
CA HIS A 560 -19.37 -3.75 -13.22
C HIS A 560 -18.45 -4.43 -14.21
N ILE A 561 -17.63 -3.66 -14.93
CA ILE A 561 -16.63 -4.18 -15.86
C ILE A 561 -15.24 -3.69 -15.46
N TYR A 562 -14.25 -4.59 -15.46
CA TYR A 562 -12.88 -4.29 -15.06
C TYR A 562 -11.90 -4.89 -16.05
N PHE A 563 -11.15 -4.02 -16.70
CA PHE A 563 -10.10 -4.33 -17.67
C PHE A 563 -8.93 -3.37 -17.47
N SER A 564 -7.73 -3.76 -17.90
CA SER A 564 -6.49 -3.01 -17.64
C SER A 564 -6.08 -2.13 -18.80
N ASP A 565 -6.19 -2.62 -20.02
CA ASP A 565 -5.49 -2.07 -21.18
C ASP A 565 -6.49 -1.47 -22.19
N GLU A 566 -6.04 -0.79 -23.25
CA GLU A 566 -6.95 -0.07 -24.15
C GLU A 566 -7.65 -1.01 -25.12
N GLU A 567 -6.87 -1.94 -25.66
CA GLU A 567 -7.21 -2.90 -26.69
C GLU A 567 -8.40 -3.76 -26.22
N GLN A 568 -8.34 -4.15 -24.94
CA GLN A 568 -9.34 -4.85 -24.14
C GLN A 568 -10.71 -4.16 -24.05
N MET A 569 -10.85 -2.87 -24.36
CA MET A 569 -12.13 -2.16 -24.16
C MET A 569 -13.23 -2.68 -25.12
N PRO A 570 -14.37 -3.18 -24.61
CA PRO A 570 -15.46 -3.66 -25.48
C PRO A 570 -16.07 -2.58 -26.37
N ALA A 571 -16.49 -2.96 -27.58
CA ALA A 571 -17.24 -2.08 -28.48
C ALA A 571 -18.75 -2.13 -28.23
N ASN A 572 -19.43 -1.01 -28.45
CA ASN A 572 -20.86 -0.76 -28.20
C ASN A 572 -21.22 -0.84 -26.70
N ILE A 573 -20.31 -0.38 -25.82
CA ILE A 573 -20.51 -0.45 -24.37
C ILE A 573 -21.74 0.33 -23.90
N GLY A 574 -22.22 1.31 -24.67
CA GLY A 574 -23.47 2.04 -24.44
C GLY A 574 -24.74 1.19 -24.58
N LYS A 575 -24.65 -0.09 -24.97
CA LYS A 575 -25.74 -1.07 -24.84
C LYS A 575 -25.94 -1.58 -23.42
N LEU A 576 -24.90 -1.50 -22.57
CA LEU A 576 -24.90 -2.03 -21.20
C LEU A 576 -25.64 -1.09 -20.24
N MET A 577 -26.94 -0.86 -20.48
CA MET A 577 -27.69 0.21 -19.80
C MET A 577 -27.74 0.09 -18.27
N CYS A 578 -27.49 -1.11 -17.71
CA CYS A 578 -27.39 -1.35 -16.27
C CYS A 578 -25.99 -1.07 -15.67
N LEU A 579 -25.01 -0.63 -16.46
CA LEU A 579 -23.62 -0.47 -16.02
C LEU A 579 -23.47 0.65 -14.97
N GLN A 580 -22.98 0.27 -13.79
CA GLN A 580 -22.74 1.12 -12.63
C GLN A 580 -21.25 1.45 -12.42
N THR A 581 -20.34 0.65 -12.96
CA THR A 581 -18.89 0.84 -12.77
C THR A 581 -18.11 0.54 -14.03
N LEU A 582 -17.40 1.58 -14.50
CA LEU A 582 -16.53 1.58 -15.67
C LEU A 582 -15.25 2.36 -15.31
N PRO A 583 -14.18 1.70 -14.80
CA PRO A 583 -13.01 2.40 -14.23
C PRO A 583 -12.14 3.12 -15.25
N LYS A 584 -12.24 2.73 -16.53
CA LYS A 584 -11.56 3.31 -17.68
C LYS A 584 -12.51 3.34 -18.87
N PHE A 585 -12.41 4.36 -19.72
CA PHE A 585 -13.02 4.42 -21.04
C PHE A 585 -12.02 5.09 -21.99
N PHE A 586 -11.80 4.50 -23.17
CA PHE A 586 -10.84 4.98 -24.16
C PHE A 586 -11.62 5.42 -25.39
N VAL A 587 -11.62 6.73 -25.69
CA VAL A 587 -12.35 7.24 -26.85
C VAL A 587 -11.69 6.74 -28.13
N GLY A 588 -12.44 6.01 -28.94
CA GLY A 588 -12.05 5.55 -30.27
C GLY A 588 -12.77 6.30 -31.38
N THR A 589 -12.12 6.41 -32.54
CA THR A 589 -12.68 7.04 -33.75
C THR A 589 -13.75 6.16 -34.43
N THR A 590 -13.79 4.87 -34.13
CA THR A 590 -14.73 3.89 -34.68
C THR A 590 -16.09 3.93 -33.98
N LYS A 591 -17.17 3.69 -34.73
CA LYS A 591 -18.52 3.45 -34.18
C LYS A 591 -18.47 2.34 -33.11
N GLY A 592 -19.20 2.53 -31.99
CA GLY A 592 -19.12 1.64 -30.84
C GLY A 592 -17.99 1.95 -29.84
N ARG A 593 -17.05 2.86 -30.15
CA ARG A 593 -16.02 3.33 -29.20
C ARG A 593 -16.01 4.87 -29.02
N LYS A 594 -16.96 5.59 -29.61
CA LYS A 594 -17.15 7.05 -29.46
C LYS A 594 -17.60 7.41 -28.04
N ILE A 595 -17.31 8.63 -27.59
CA ILE A 595 -17.68 9.09 -26.23
C ILE A 595 -19.20 9.14 -25.98
N GLU A 596 -19.99 9.26 -27.05
CA GLU A 596 -21.47 9.16 -27.07
C GLU A 596 -21.99 7.85 -26.43
N GLU A 597 -21.21 6.77 -26.44
CA GLU A 597 -21.56 5.50 -25.79
C GLU A 597 -21.79 5.67 -24.28
N LEU A 598 -21.07 6.61 -23.63
CA LEU A 598 -21.28 6.94 -22.21
C LEU A 598 -22.66 7.58 -21.96
N GLY A 599 -23.27 8.20 -22.97
CA GLY A 599 -24.57 8.89 -22.85
C GLY A 599 -25.71 7.99 -22.37
N ASN A 600 -25.68 6.72 -22.76
CA ASN A 600 -26.70 5.73 -22.37
C ASN A 600 -26.51 5.18 -20.93
N LEU A 601 -25.32 5.32 -20.36
CA LEU A 601 -24.90 4.62 -19.14
C LEU A 601 -25.27 5.42 -17.87
N ARG A 602 -26.57 5.62 -17.66
CA ARG A 602 -27.14 6.51 -16.63
C ARG A 602 -26.75 6.16 -15.20
N TRP A 603 -26.52 4.88 -14.90
CA TRP A 603 -26.23 4.40 -13.54
C TRP A 603 -24.74 4.46 -13.16
N LEU A 604 -23.86 4.95 -14.03
CA LEU A 604 -22.43 5.06 -13.75
C LEU A 604 -22.14 5.95 -12.53
N ARG A 605 -21.40 5.36 -11.58
CA ARG A 605 -21.07 5.97 -10.29
C ARG A 605 -19.66 5.62 -9.83
N GLY A 606 -19.16 6.35 -8.84
CA GLY A 606 -17.84 6.12 -8.27
C GLY A 606 -16.73 6.78 -9.11
N SER A 607 -15.83 6.00 -9.71
CA SER A 607 -14.66 6.53 -10.42
C SER A 607 -14.65 6.17 -11.91
N LEU A 608 -14.49 7.18 -12.77
CA LEU A 608 -14.35 7.06 -14.21
C LEU A 608 -13.07 7.79 -14.67
N GLN A 609 -12.34 7.17 -15.61
CA GLN A 609 -11.15 7.74 -16.23
C GLN A 609 -11.35 7.68 -17.75
N ILE A 610 -11.46 8.85 -18.39
CA ILE A 610 -11.65 8.97 -19.83
C ILE A 610 -10.30 9.29 -20.47
N TYR A 611 -9.87 8.45 -21.41
CA TYR A 611 -8.60 8.54 -22.14
C TYR A 611 -8.85 8.85 -23.62
N LYS A 612 -7.83 9.41 -24.28
CA LYS A 612 -7.81 9.74 -25.72
C LYS A 612 -8.88 10.75 -26.15
N LEU A 613 -9.12 11.75 -25.29
CA LEU A 613 -10.10 12.81 -25.53
C LEU A 613 -9.81 13.66 -26.79
N GLU A 614 -8.59 13.65 -27.31
CA GLU A 614 -8.22 14.23 -28.61
C GLU A 614 -8.99 13.64 -29.81
N HIS A 615 -9.63 12.47 -29.65
CA HIS A 615 -10.49 11.87 -30.66
C HIS A 615 -11.92 12.44 -30.69
N VAL A 616 -12.33 13.24 -29.69
CA VAL A 616 -13.63 13.93 -29.66
C VAL A 616 -13.54 15.20 -30.52
N LYS A 617 -14.48 15.39 -31.44
CA LYS A 617 -14.34 16.42 -32.49
C LYS A 617 -14.82 17.81 -32.10
N ASN A 618 -15.78 17.92 -31.18
CA ASN A 618 -16.41 19.18 -30.80
C ASN A 618 -17.26 19.03 -29.53
N ARG A 619 -17.78 20.16 -29.04
CA ARG A 619 -18.68 20.29 -27.89
C ARG A 619 -19.93 19.40 -27.96
N SER A 620 -20.52 19.19 -29.14
CA SER A 620 -21.76 18.40 -29.28
C SER A 620 -21.51 16.90 -29.08
N GLU A 621 -20.42 16.37 -29.66
CA GLU A 621 -20.00 14.98 -29.43
C GLU A 621 -19.59 14.76 -27.95
N ALA A 622 -18.91 15.73 -27.35
CA ALA A 622 -18.56 15.74 -25.92
C ALA A 622 -19.81 15.73 -25.01
N MET A 623 -20.80 16.59 -25.27
CA MET A 623 -22.07 16.63 -24.53
C MET A 623 -22.85 15.31 -24.65
N GLY A 624 -22.66 14.55 -25.73
CA GLY A 624 -23.17 13.18 -25.88
C GLY A 624 -22.76 12.23 -24.75
N ALA A 625 -21.67 12.52 -24.03
CA ALA A 625 -21.24 11.75 -22.86
C ALA A 625 -22.16 11.90 -21.63
N LYS A 626 -22.94 12.99 -21.54
CA LYS A 626 -23.90 13.28 -20.44
C LYS A 626 -23.30 13.04 -19.04
N LEU A 627 -22.15 13.65 -18.74
CA LEU A 627 -21.45 13.43 -17.45
C LEU A 627 -22.16 14.10 -16.27
N ASN A 628 -22.86 15.20 -16.52
CA ASN A 628 -23.77 15.88 -15.60
C ASN A 628 -25.01 15.03 -15.21
N GLU A 629 -25.39 14.02 -15.98
CA GLU A 629 -26.49 13.09 -15.66
C GLU A 629 -26.03 11.86 -14.83
N LYS A 630 -24.79 11.84 -14.32
CA LYS A 630 -24.16 10.66 -13.69
C LYS A 630 -23.60 10.96 -12.30
N THR A 631 -23.74 10.02 -11.37
CA THR A 631 -23.26 10.15 -9.96
C THR A 631 -21.79 9.75 -9.80
N ILE A 632 -20.93 10.30 -10.66
CA ILE A 632 -19.48 10.09 -10.65
C ILE A 632 -18.86 10.94 -9.53
N SER A 633 -18.17 10.30 -8.58
CA SER A 633 -17.47 10.99 -7.48
C SER A 633 -16.01 11.29 -7.80
N LYS A 634 -15.37 10.58 -8.74
CA LYS A 634 -13.98 10.83 -9.16
C LYS A 634 -13.86 10.74 -10.68
N LEU A 635 -13.54 11.86 -11.33
CA LEU A 635 -13.44 11.98 -12.78
C LEU A 635 -12.02 12.35 -13.18
N ARG A 636 -11.44 11.58 -14.09
CA ARG A 636 -10.18 11.93 -14.76
C ARG A 636 -10.42 12.08 -16.26
N LEU A 637 -9.99 13.19 -16.83
CA LEU A 637 -10.08 13.53 -18.25
C LEU A 637 -8.66 13.60 -18.79
N ARG A 638 -8.29 12.70 -19.72
CA ARG A 638 -6.92 12.53 -20.19
C ARG A 638 -6.81 12.55 -21.71
N TRP A 639 -5.91 13.40 -22.19
CA TRP A 639 -5.51 13.53 -23.58
C TRP A 639 -4.16 12.82 -23.79
N GLY A 640 -4.02 12.11 -24.92
CA GLY A 640 -2.77 11.49 -25.36
C GLY A 640 -1.96 12.35 -26.33
N LYS A 641 -2.61 13.30 -27.02
CA LYS A 641 -2.02 14.28 -27.94
C LYS A 641 -2.82 15.59 -27.88
N GLU A 642 -2.20 16.71 -28.25
CA GLU A 642 -2.88 18.00 -28.31
C GLU A 642 -3.82 18.11 -29.52
N SER A 643 -4.99 18.74 -29.35
CA SER A 643 -5.89 19.09 -30.45
C SER A 643 -6.32 20.56 -30.40
N ASN A 644 -6.68 21.12 -31.56
CA ASN A 644 -7.20 22.49 -31.67
C ASN A 644 -8.69 22.61 -31.29
N GLN A 645 -9.33 21.53 -30.85
CA GLN A 645 -10.75 21.49 -30.45
C GLN A 645 -10.94 21.20 -28.95
N ASP A 646 -9.85 21.09 -28.19
CA ASP A 646 -9.90 20.68 -26.78
C ASP A 646 -10.72 21.64 -25.91
N GLU A 647 -10.72 22.94 -26.21
CA GLU A 647 -11.55 23.94 -25.51
C GLU A 647 -13.05 23.62 -25.62
N ASP A 648 -13.56 23.37 -26.83
CA ASP A 648 -14.94 22.95 -27.06
C ASP A 648 -15.26 21.57 -26.45
N VAL A 649 -14.31 20.64 -26.48
CA VAL A 649 -14.47 19.28 -25.90
C VAL A 649 -14.62 19.36 -24.39
N LEU A 650 -13.71 20.03 -23.67
CA LEU A 650 -13.76 20.13 -22.21
C LEU A 650 -14.95 20.98 -21.72
N GLU A 651 -15.31 22.02 -22.46
CA GLU A 651 -16.55 22.79 -22.26
C GLU A 651 -17.82 21.92 -22.38
N GLY A 652 -17.80 20.89 -23.24
CA GLY A 652 -18.88 19.90 -23.37
C GLY A 652 -18.89 18.79 -22.31
N LEU A 653 -17.83 18.64 -21.51
CA LEU A 653 -17.64 17.57 -20.52
C LEU A 653 -18.00 17.97 -19.07
N GLN A 654 -18.99 18.85 -18.91
CA GLN A 654 -19.44 19.31 -17.59
C GLN A 654 -19.83 18.12 -16.68
N PRO A 655 -19.23 17.99 -15.48
CA PRO A 655 -19.52 16.92 -14.53
C PRO A 655 -20.81 17.17 -13.72
N HIS A 656 -21.16 16.22 -12.84
CA HIS A 656 -22.17 16.42 -11.79
C HIS A 656 -21.60 17.21 -10.59
N SER A 657 -22.43 17.93 -9.85
CA SER A 657 -22.03 18.83 -8.76
C SER A 657 -21.51 18.12 -7.49
N ASP A 658 -21.80 16.83 -7.33
CA ASP A 658 -21.31 15.99 -6.22
C ASP A 658 -19.92 15.35 -6.47
N LEU A 659 -19.20 15.80 -7.50
CA LEU A 659 -17.84 15.34 -7.81
C LEU A 659 -16.87 15.69 -6.66
N GLN A 660 -16.07 14.72 -6.21
CA GLN A 660 -15.09 14.85 -5.13
C GLN A 660 -13.65 15.02 -5.62
N LEU A 661 -13.33 14.49 -6.81
CA LEU A 661 -12.02 14.62 -7.44
C LEU A 661 -12.17 14.90 -8.94
N LEU A 662 -11.47 15.92 -9.43
CA LEU A 662 -11.33 16.25 -10.84
C LEU A 662 -9.85 16.27 -11.23
N GLU A 663 -9.50 15.54 -12.28
CA GLU A 663 -8.15 15.53 -12.87
C GLU A 663 -8.24 15.80 -14.36
N ILE A 664 -7.46 16.76 -14.85
CA ILE A 664 -7.31 17.12 -16.26
C ILE A 664 -5.83 16.91 -16.60
N ASP A 665 -5.53 15.96 -17.49
CA ASP A 665 -4.16 15.57 -17.87
C ASP A 665 -3.94 15.68 -19.40
N GLY A 666 -2.91 16.41 -19.83
CA GLY A 666 -2.49 16.53 -21.24
C GLY A 666 -3.32 17.49 -22.12
N TYR A 667 -4.21 18.27 -21.52
CA TYR A 667 -5.17 19.15 -22.22
C TYR A 667 -4.50 20.22 -23.12
N GLY A 668 -4.88 20.26 -24.40
CA GLY A 668 -4.30 21.17 -25.41
C GLY A 668 -4.96 22.53 -25.57
N GLY A 669 -5.99 22.86 -24.77
CA GLY A 669 -6.65 24.17 -24.81
C GLY A 669 -5.87 25.29 -24.10
N LYS A 670 -6.15 26.55 -24.45
CA LYS A 670 -5.49 27.74 -23.87
C LYS A 670 -6.17 28.25 -22.60
N ASN A 671 -7.45 27.96 -22.43
CA ASN A 671 -8.32 28.45 -21.36
C ASN A 671 -8.95 27.26 -20.63
N LEU A 672 -9.37 27.42 -19.37
CA LEU A 672 -10.25 26.46 -18.70
C LEU A 672 -11.72 26.69 -19.11
N PRO A 673 -12.60 25.66 -19.03
CA PRO A 673 -13.98 25.75 -19.50
C PRO A 673 -14.82 26.70 -18.64
N SER A 674 -15.92 27.20 -19.21
CA SER A 674 -16.77 28.21 -18.57
C SER A 674 -17.31 27.73 -17.22
N TRP A 675 -17.67 26.45 -17.12
CA TRP A 675 -18.20 25.83 -15.90
C TRP A 675 -17.19 25.66 -14.74
N MET A 676 -15.92 26.03 -14.93
CA MET A 676 -14.92 26.18 -13.86
C MET A 676 -14.70 27.64 -13.42
N SER A 677 -15.42 28.60 -13.99
CA SER A 677 -15.11 30.03 -13.89
C SER A 677 -16.35 30.92 -13.71
N LYS A 678 -16.16 32.12 -13.13
CA LYS A 678 -17.26 33.08 -12.91
C LYS A 678 -17.62 33.86 -14.19
N ASN A 679 -18.48 33.27 -15.02
CA ASN A 679 -19.13 34.03 -16.10
C ASN A 679 -20.13 35.04 -15.51
N VAL A 680 -19.74 36.32 -15.49
CA VAL A 680 -20.47 37.46 -14.89
C VAL A 680 -21.89 37.68 -15.47
N LEU A 681 -22.23 37.02 -16.57
CA LEU A 681 -23.49 37.17 -17.31
C LEU A 681 -24.55 36.11 -17.02
N ASN A 682 -24.29 35.11 -16.16
CA ASN A 682 -25.22 34.01 -15.91
C ASN A 682 -25.45 33.78 -14.40
N CYS A 683 -26.70 33.87 -13.95
CA CYS A 683 -27.06 33.73 -12.52
C CYS A 683 -27.08 32.27 -12.03
N ASP A 684 -27.16 31.29 -12.94
CA ASP A 684 -27.13 29.86 -12.63
C ASP A 684 -25.70 29.39 -12.35
N LEU A 685 -25.21 29.70 -11.14
CA LEU A 685 -23.91 29.24 -10.65
C LEU A 685 -23.89 27.71 -10.49
N PHE A 686 -23.19 27.03 -11.40
CA PHE A 686 -22.83 25.63 -11.24
C PHE A 686 -21.74 25.50 -10.16
N LEU A 687 -22.10 24.93 -9.01
CA LEU A 687 -21.20 24.83 -7.84
C LEU A 687 -20.68 23.39 -7.66
N LEU A 688 -19.37 23.20 -7.77
CA LEU A 688 -18.67 21.96 -7.41
C LEU A 688 -18.40 21.89 -5.90
N LYS A 689 -19.47 22.09 -5.12
CA LYS A 689 -19.52 22.20 -3.64
C LYS A 689 -18.81 21.07 -2.89
N ASN A 690 -18.73 19.88 -3.49
CA ASN A 690 -18.21 18.65 -2.88
C ASN A 690 -16.78 18.30 -3.36
N LEU A 691 -16.18 19.11 -4.24
CA LEU A 691 -14.85 18.85 -4.78
C LEU A 691 -13.80 19.06 -3.68
N ALA A 692 -13.06 18.00 -3.34
CA ALA A 692 -12.00 18.01 -2.35
C ALA A 692 -10.59 18.07 -2.98
N GLU A 693 -10.44 17.60 -4.22
CA GLU A 693 -9.17 17.57 -4.94
C GLU A 693 -9.32 17.99 -6.41
N LEU A 694 -8.49 18.93 -6.86
CA LEU A 694 -8.39 19.38 -8.26
C LEU A 694 -6.95 19.22 -8.75
N ARG A 695 -6.76 18.57 -9.90
CA ARG A 695 -5.47 18.38 -10.56
C ARG A 695 -5.50 18.85 -12.00
N ILE A 696 -4.56 19.73 -12.37
CA ILE A 696 -4.33 20.23 -13.72
C ILE A 696 -2.89 19.86 -14.08
N MET A 697 -2.72 18.95 -15.04
CA MET A 697 -1.47 18.24 -15.28
C MET A 697 -1.10 18.29 -16.77
N LYS A 698 0.14 18.62 -17.09
CA LYS A 698 0.70 18.59 -18.47
C LYS A 698 -0.08 19.40 -19.52
N CYS A 699 -0.88 20.39 -19.12
CA CYS A 699 -1.71 21.18 -20.03
C CYS A 699 -0.86 22.22 -20.76
N GLN A 700 -0.14 21.82 -21.82
CA GLN A 700 1.00 22.58 -22.33
C GLN A 700 0.65 23.98 -22.84
N LYS A 701 -0.52 24.12 -23.50
CA LYS A 701 -0.99 25.37 -24.11
C LYS A 701 -1.79 26.28 -23.16
N LEU A 702 -2.11 25.82 -21.95
CA LEU A 702 -2.92 26.54 -20.97
C LEU A 702 -2.22 27.82 -20.54
N LYS A 703 -2.78 28.98 -20.88
CA LYS A 703 -2.15 30.28 -20.66
C LYS A 703 -2.45 30.90 -19.30
N SER A 704 -3.64 30.64 -18.76
CA SER A 704 -4.06 31.24 -17.49
C SER A 704 -4.99 30.37 -16.66
N ILE A 705 -4.99 30.63 -15.36
CA ILE A 705 -5.99 30.12 -14.41
C ILE A 705 -6.98 31.25 -14.11
N PRO A 706 -8.28 31.09 -14.44
CA PRO A 706 -9.32 32.09 -14.18
C PRO A 706 -9.74 32.10 -12.71
N VAL A 707 -10.70 32.97 -12.35
CA VAL A 707 -11.28 32.97 -11.00
C VAL A 707 -12.14 31.72 -10.78
N MET A 708 -11.63 30.81 -9.94
CA MET A 708 -12.24 29.52 -9.64
C MET A 708 -13.26 29.66 -8.50
N THR A 709 -14.52 29.83 -8.87
CA THR A 709 -15.62 30.06 -7.94
C THR A 709 -16.42 28.80 -7.62
N GLY A 710 -16.98 28.71 -6.41
CA GLY A 710 -17.88 27.62 -6.04
C GLY A 710 -17.23 26.29 -5.63
N PHE A 711 -15.92 26.27 -5.41
CA PHE A 711 -15.15 25.10 -4.94
C PHE A 711 -14.94 25.11 -3.41
N SER A 712 -16.00 25.36 -2.64
CA SER A 712 -15.92 25.66 -1.20
C SER A 712 -15.27 24.56 -0.34
N SER A 713 -15.37 23.30 -0.73
CA SER A 713 -14.78 22.15 -0.01
C SER A 713 -13.37 21.75 -0.50
N LEU A 714 -12.77 22.50 -1.43
CA LEU A 714 -11.50 22.12 -2.06
C LEU A 714 -10.35 22.16 -1.05
N GLN A 715 -9.72 21.00 -0.80
CA GLN A 715 -8.63 20.86 0.17
C GLN A 715 -7.26 20.85 -0.52
N MET A 716 -7.17 20.30 -1.73
CA MET A 716 -5.91 20.19 -2.48
C MET A 716 -6.06 20.68 -3.92
N LEU A 717 -5.18 21.60 -4.33
CA LEU A 717 -5.04 22.06 -5.70
C LEU A 717 -3.63 21.77 -6.20
N PHE A 718 -3.52 20.96 -7.26
CA PHE A 718 -2.29 20.68 -7.97
C PHE A 718 -2.35 21.26 -9.38
N ILE A 719 -1.35 22.06 -9.74
CA ILE A 719 -1.08 22.51 -11.10
C ILE A 719 0.33 22.05 -11.44
N SER A 720 0.55 21.33 -12.55
CA SER A 720 1.92 20.98 -12.94
C SER A 720 2.19 20.75 -14.42
N SER A 721 3.43 21.05 -14.83
CA SER A 721 3.94 20.87 -16.19
C SER A 721 3.10 21.59 -17.26
N CYS A 722 2.54 22.75 -16.93
CA CYS A 722 1.83 23.63 -17.86
C CYS A 722 2.81 24.67 -18.38
N ILE A 723 3.46 24.41 -19.53
CA ILE A 723 4.62 25.21 -19.97
C ILE A 723 4.25 26.63 -20.40
N GLU A 724 3.12 26.85 -21.09
CA GLU A 724 2.67 28.18 -21.51
C GLU A 724 1.89 28.96 -20.43
N LEU A 725 1.79 28.46 -19.19
CA LEU A 725 1.05 29.11 -18.12
C LEU A 725 1.81 30.36 -17.62
N SER A 726 1.42 31.53 -18.10
CA SER A 726 2.05 32.81 -17.73
C SER A 726 1.40 33.47 -16.52
N THR A 727 0.09 33.27 -16.32
CA THR A 727 -0.70 34.16 -15.45
C THR A 727 -1.78 33.41 -14.67
N ILE A 728 -1.71 33.48 -13.34
CA ILE A 728 -2.85 33.16 -12.47
C ILE A 728 -3.55 34.49 -12.18
N VAL A 729 -4.86 34.58 -12.42
CA VAL A 729 -5.62 35.82 -12.23
C VAL A 729 -5.64 36.22 -10.74
N ASP A 730 -5.52 37.50 -10.43
CA ASP A 730 -5.60 37.96 -9.04
C ASP A 730 -6.96 37.61 -8.42
N GLY A 731 -6.91 37.08 -7.19
CA GLY A 731 -8.09 36.53 -6.52
C GLY A 731 -8.56 35.17 -7.07
N ALA A 732 -7.80 34.49 -7.95
CA ALA A 732 -8.21 33.20 -8.51
C ALA A 732 -8.50 32.10 -7.47
N PHE A 733 -7.94 32.25 -6.27
CA PHE A 733 -8.07 31.33 -5.14
C PHE A 733 -8.93 31.89 -4.00
N ALA A 734 -9.53 33.08 -4.13
CA ALA A 734 -10.16 33.80 -3.02
C ALA A 734 -11.43 33.14 -2.45
N GLU A 735 -12.14 32.31 -3.23
CA GLU A 735 -13.31 31.54 -2.75
C GLU A 735 -12.93 30.14 -2.19
N LEU A 736 -11.64 29.76 -2.17
CA LEU A 736 -11.17 28.42 -1.78
C LEU A 736 -11.02 28.26 -0.26
N ALA A 737 -12.11 28.48 0.48
CA ALA A 737 -12.13 28.56 1.94
C ALA A 737 -11.77 27.27 2.71
N SER A 738 -11.55 26.13 2.03
CA SER A 738 -11.11 24.87 2.66
C SER A 738 -9.68 24.44 2.27
N LEU A 739 -8.96 25.25 1.49
CA LEU A 739 -7.71 24.82 0.86
C LEU A 739 -6.59 24.63 1.88
N LYS A 740 -6.04 23.40 1.92
CA LYS A 740 -4.91 22.99 2.77
C LYS A 740 -3.59 22.93 1.99
N GLY A 741 -3.63 22.64 0.69
CA GLY A 741 -2.44 22.54 -0.15
C GLY A 741 -2.60 23.17 -1.52
N LEU A 742 -1.66 24.05 -1.88
CA LEU A 742 -1.51 24.64 -3.21
C LEU A 742 -0.12 24.29 -3.75
N HIS A 743 -0.07 23.38 -4.73
CA HIS A 743 1.18 22.90 -5.32
C HIS A 743 1.23 23.27 -6.81
N ILE A 744 2.24 24.05 -7.23
CA ILE A 744 2.40 24.58 -8.59
C ILE A 744 3.80 24.19 -9.09
N LEU A 745 3.91 23.11 -9.87
CA LEU A 745 5.19 22.47 -10.20
C LEU A 745 5.53 22.58 -11.70
N ASN A 746 6.75 22.97 -12.06
CA ASN A 746 7.23 22.98 -13.44
C ASN A 746 6.32 23.81 -14.39
N CYS A 747 5.97 25.02 -13.97
CA CYS A 747 5.28 26.02 -14.81
C CYS A 747 6.27 27.17 -15.11
N PRO A 748 7.22 26.99 -16.06
CA PRO A 748 8.40 27.85 -16.19
C PRO A 748 8.10 29.32 -16.50
N LYS A 749 7.05 29.60 -17.29
CA LYS A 749 6.62 30.96 -17.71
C LYS A 749 5.77 31.71 -16.68
N LEU A 750 5.45 31.10 -15.54
CA LEU A 750 4.51 31.67 -14.58
C LEU A 750 5.11 32.88 -13.85
N GLU A 751 4.74 34.08 -14.26
CA GLU A 751 5.31 35.33 -13.72
C GLU A 751 4.90 35.61 -12.26
N ARG A 752 3.64 35.31 -11.89
CA ARG A 752 3.05 35.76 -10.62
C ARG A 752 2.12 34.72 -10.00
N VAL A 753 2.17 34.58 -8.68
CA VAL A 753 1.27 33.75 -7.87
C VAL A 753 0.68 34.59 -6.73
N SER A 754 -0.65 34.74 -6.73
CA SER A 754 -1.37 35.53 -5.73
C SER A 754 -2.14 34.61 -4.77
N CYS A 755 -1.67 34.49 -3.51
CA CYS A 755 -2.33 33.70 -2.46
C CYS A 755 -3.19 34.56 -1.50
N ASN A 756 -3.34 35.86 -1.78
CA ASN A 756 -4.19 36.76 -1.01
C ASN A 756 -5.64 36.23 -0.92
N GLY A 757 -6.22 36.24 0.28
CA GLY A 757 -7.57 35.72 0.55
C GLY A 757 -7.64 34.23 0.89
N LEU A 758 -6.58 33.45 0.70
CA LEU A 758 -6.53 32.08 1.19
C LEU A 758 -6.39 32.05 2.72
N LEU A 759 -7.39 31.49 3.42
CA LEU A 759 -7.48 31.52 4.89
C LEU A 759 -6.81 30.32 5.60
N PHE A 760 -6.59 29.19 4.93
CA PHE A 760 -6.13 27.93 5.57
C PHE A 760 -5.02 27.11 4.89
N PRO A 761 -4.28 27.58 3.86
CA PRO A 761 -3.30 26.73 3.18
C PRO A 761 -2.14 26.42 4.14
N GLN A 762 -1.93 25.13 4.40
CA GLN A 762 -0.86 24.62 5.24
C GLN A 762 0.41 24.37 4.43
N SER A 763 0.31 23.98 3.15
CA SER A 763 1.48 23.79 2.28
C SER A 763 1.39 24.60 0.99
N LEU A 764 2.41 25.42 0.71
CA LEU A 764 2.62 26.09 -0.56
C LEU A 764 3.94 25.59 -1.17
N LEU A 765 3.84 24.84 -2.27
CA LEU A 765 4.99 24.23 -2.95
C LEU A 765 5.08 24.76 -4.38
N ILE A 766 6.15 25.48 -4.72
CA ILE A 766 6.40 26.05 -6.05
C ILE A 766 7.80 25.69 -6.57
N PRO A 767 8.01 24.47 -7.08
CA PRO A 767 9.24 24.08 -7.77
C PRO A 767 9.20 24.35 -9.28
N ASP A 768 10.34 24.77 -9.83
CA ASP A 768 10.68 24.94 -11.24
C ASP A 768 9.84 25.98 -12.02
N CYS A 769 9.23 26.93 -11.31
CA CYS A 769 8.61 28.14 -11.90
C CYS A 769 9.66 29.25 -12.10
N ARG A 770 10.39 29.18 -13.22
CA ARG A 770 11.62 29.95 -13.46
C ARG A 770 11.41 31.47 -13.57
N GLU A 771 10.39 31.90 -14.32
CA GLU A 771 10.08 33.30 -14.61
C GLU A 771 9.28 34.00 -13.50
N LEU A 772 8.95 33.28 -12.42
CA LEU A 772 8.24 33.79 -11.24
C LEU A 772 9.02 34.97 -10.63
N ASN A 773 8.41 36.15 -10.69
CA ASN A 773 8.97 37.41 -10.19
C ASN A 773 8.16 38.00 -9.03
N SER A 774 6.93 37.53 -8.80
CA SER A 774 6.09 37.98 -7.69
C SER A 774 5.28 36.87 -7.06
N LEU A 775 5.22 36.89 -5.74
CA LEU A 775 4.47 35.96 -4.88
C LEU A 775 3.76 36.76 -3.80
N SER A 776 2.51 36.41 -3.44
CA SER A 776 1.91 36.83 -2.16
C SER A 776 1.70 35.64 -1.23
N THR A 777 1.74 35.87 0.09
CA THR A 777 1.71 34.83 1.14
C THR A 777 0.40 34.82 1.91
N SER A 778 0.08 33.70 2.57
CA SER A 778 -1.12 33.51 3.39
C SER A 778 -0.74 33.24 4.85
N THR A 779 -1.55 33.73 5.79
CA THR A 779 -1.27 33.78 7.24
C THR A 779 -1.11 32.42 7.93
N CYS A 780 -1.56 31.32 7.31
CA CYS A 780 -1.76 30.03 7.97
C CYS A 780 -0.82 28.90 7.48
N LEU A 781 0.23 29.26 6.74
CA LEU A 781 1.20 28.32 6.19
C LEU A 781 1.99 27.58 7.28
N LYS A 782 2.18 26.26 7.06
CA LYS A 782 3.12 25.38 7.78
C LYS A 782 4.38 25.10 6.96
N VAL A 783 4.25 24.92 5.65
CA VAL A 783 5.34 24.60 4.73
C VAL A 783 5.37 25.58 3.57
N LEU A 784 6.51 26.23 3.37
CA LEU A 784 6.80 27.09 2.21
C LEU A 784 8.04 26.54 1.47
N LEU A 785 7.83 25.93 0.31
CA LEU A 785 8.90 25.41 -0.54
C LEU A 785 8.92 26.14 -1.88
N LEU A 786 10.01 26.82 -2.19
CA LEU A 786 10.31 27.41 -3.49
C LEU A 786 11.59 26.77 -4.04
N ARG A 787 11.57 26.34 -5.30
CA ARG A 787 12.75 25.72 -5.94
C ARG A 787 12.87 26.16 -7.39
N GLY A 788 14.07 26.49 -7.87
CA GLY A 788 14.31 26.86 -9.28
C GLY A 788 13.66 28.18 -9.72
N CYS A 789 13.14 28.99 -8.80
CA CYS A 789 12.49 30.27 -9.08
C CYS A 789 13.55 31.37 -9.30
N LYS A 790 14.19 31.35 -10.47
CA LYS A 790 15.38 32.16 -10.77
C LYS A 790 15.12 33.65 -11.00
N SER A 791 13.91 34.04 -11.40
CA SER A 791 13.51 35.46 -11.51
C SER A 791 12.97 36.07 -10.21
N LEU A 792 12.85 35.28 -9.13
CA LEU A 792 12.26 35.74 -7.88
C LEU A 792 13.33 36.45 -7.03
N SER A 793 13.44 37.77 -7.14
CA SER A 793 14.43 38.58 -6.41
C SER A 793 14.07 38.79 -4.93
N SER A 794 12.79 38.72 -4.57
CA SER A 794 12.30 38.96 -3.20
C SER A 794 11.02 38.17 -2.91
N ILE A 795 10.70 38.02 -1.62
CA ILE A 795 9.49 37.38 -1.09
C ILE A 795 8.83 38.37 -0.11
N PRO A 796 7.49 38.44 0.00
CA PRO A 796 6.82 39.25 1.01
C PRO A 796 7.24 38.92 2.43
N SER A 797 7.01 39.85 3.36
CA SER A 797 7.26 39.60 4.77
C SER A 797 6.50 38.37 5.28
N LEU A 798 7.19 37.53 6.08
CA LEU A 798 6.61 36.38 6.79
C LEU A 798 6.02 36.78 8.16
N ARG A 799 5.84 38.09 8.40
CA ARG A 799 5.24 38.62 9.63
C ARG A 799 3.84 38.03 9.82
N GLY A 800 3.62 37.43 10.99
CA GLY A 800 2.36 36.76 11.34
C GLY A 800 2.26 35.28 10.97
N LEU A 801 3.24 34.68 10.29
CA LEU A 801 3.23 33.25 9.94
C LEU A 801 3.65 32.36 11.14
N SER A 802 2.96 32.48 12.27
CA SER A 802 3.30 31.79 13.52
C SER A 802 3.20 30.26 13.46
N SER A 803 2.47 29.72 12.47
CA SER A 803 2.30 28.29 12.23
C SER A 803 3.35 27.67 11.31
N LEU A 804 4.30 28.45 10.80
CA LEU A 804 5.28 28.02 9.80
C LEU A 804 6.34 27.12 10.45
N GLU A 805 6.43 25.87 10.01
CA GLU A 805 7.32 24.81 10.52
C GLU A 805 8.52 24.56 9.59
N GLU A 806 8.35 24.76 8.28
CA GLU A 806 9.36 24.48 7.24
C GLU A 806 9.44 25.63 6.22
N VAL A 807 10.65 26.15 5.96
CA VAL A 807 10.96 27.11 4.89
C VAL A 807 12.13 26.59 4.06
N ILE A 808 11.89 26.38 2.76
CA ILE A 808 12.84 25.73 1.85
C ILE A 808 12.97 26.55 0.57
N PHE A 809 14.11 27.20 0.36
CA PHE A 809 14.47 27.96 -0.84
C PHE A 809 15.70 27.33 -1.51
N ILE A 810 15.54 26.79 -2.72
CA ILE A 810 16.61 26.06 -3.43
C ILE A 810 16.74 26.56 -4.87
N ASP A 811 17.92 27.06 -5.27
CA ASP A 811 18.16 27.57 -6.64
C ASP A 811 17.19 28.72 -7.03
N CYS A 812 16.96 29.64 -6.09
CA CYS A 812 16.11 30.81 -6.24
C CYS A 812 16.91 32.10 -6.47
N GLY A 813 16.32 33.07 -7.18
CA GLY A 813 16.94 34.35 -7.55
C GLY A 813 17.06 35.40 -6.44
N LEU A 814 16.81 35.03 -5.17
CA LEU A 814 16.61 35.95 -4.05
C LEU A 814 17.86 36.78 -3.75
N GLU A 815 17.73 38.10 -3.73
CA GLU A 815 18.81 39.03 -3.33
C GLU A 815 18.87 39.19 -1.81
N HIS A 816 17.71 39.11 -1.14
CA HIS A 816 17.51 39.15 0.30
C HIS A 816 16.45 38.14 0.74
N LEU A 817 16.52 37.68 2.00
CA LEU A 817 15.46 36.89 2.63
C LEU A 817 14.28 37.79 3.05
N PRO A 818 13.05 37.25 3.15
CA PRO A 818 11.88 38.01 3.59
C PRO A 818 11.99 38.42 5.06
N SER A 819 11.57 39.65 5.38
CA SER A 819 11.55 40.18 6.74
C SER A 819 10.42 39.58 7.60
N GLY A 820 10.55 39.68 8.92
CA GLY A 820 9.58 39.14 9.88
C GLY A 820 9.74 37.65 10.15
N LEU A 821 10.90 37.05 9.81
CA LEU A 821 11.25 35.67 10.13
C LEU A 821 11.06 35.33 11.61
N SER A 822 11.31 36.29 12.51
CA SER A 822 11.09 36.11 13.96
C SER A 822 9.63 35.95 14.38
N SER A 823 8.66 36.21 13.49
CA SER A 823 7.25 35.83 13.71
C SER A 823 7.00 34.32 13.57
N CYS A 824 7.91 33.58 12.94
CA CYS A 824 7.75 32.17 12.61
C CYS A 824 8.15 31.27 13.80
N ILE A 825 7.47 31.44 14.94
CA ILE A 825 7.83 30.81 16.22
C ILE A 825 7.83 29.26 16.18
N ALA A 826 7.14 28.65 15.22
CA ALA A 826 7.09 27.20 15.03
C ALA A 826 8.20 26.64 14.10
N LEU A 827 9.09 27.47 13.56
CA LEU A 827 10.01 27.10 12.47
C LEU A 827 11.09 26.12 12.95
N LYS A 828 11.05 24.89 12.43
CA LYS A 828 11.99 23.80 12.73
C LYS A 828 13.08 23.68 11.68
N GLU A 829 12.74 23.92 10.41
CA GLU A 829 13.66 23.75 9.29
C GLU A 829 13.72 25.01 8.42
N LEU A 830 14.94 25.55 8.26
CA LEU A 830 15.24 26.64 7.34
C LEU A 830 16.35 26.18 6.38
N ILE A 831 15.98 25.97 5.11
CA ILE A 831 16.89 25.51 4.06
C ILE A 831 17.00 26.59 2.99
N ILE A 832 18.22 27.08 2.78
CA ILE A 832 18.60 28.08 1.80
C ILE A 832 19.83 27.53 1.04
N ALA A 833 19.61 27.07 -0.18
CA ALA A 833 20.64 26.38 -0.96
C ALA A 833 20.75 26.91 -2.39
N ARG A 834 21.96 27.19 -2.87
CA ARG A 834 22.20 27.66 -4.26
C ARG A 834 21.45 28.94 -4.63
N CYS A 835 21.10 29.78 -3.66
CA CYS A 835 20.52 31.11 -3.91
C CYS A 835 21.65 32.07 -4.31
N HIS A 836 22.11 31.97 -5.55
CA HIS A 836 23.31 32.64 -6.06
C HIS A 836 23.22 34.19 -6.10
N SER A 837 22.02 34.76 -5.96
CA SER A 837 21.81 36.20 -5.84
C SER A 837 21.97 36.74 -4.40
N LEU A 838 21.88 35.89 -3.38
CA LEU A 838 21.65 36.29 -2.00
C LEU A 838 22.88 36.99 -1.40
N ILE A 839 22.70 38.24 -0.94
CA ILE A 839 23.80 39.10 -0.49
C ILE A 839 24.01 39.02 1.03
N SER A 840 22.94 38.93 1.81
CA SER A 840 22.97 38.95 3.28
C SER A 840 21.85 38.12 3.92
N ILE A 841 22.12 37.60 5.13
CA ILE A 841 21.11 37.01 6.04
C ILE A 841 20.65 38.09 7.04
N PRO A 842 19.34 38.20 7.37
CA PRO A 842 18.84 39.24 8.26
C PRO A 842 19.02 38.88 9.74
N GLU A 843 19.17 39.92 10.57
CA GLU A 843 19.32 39.84 12.04
C GLU A 843 18.23 39.00 12.75
N GLU A 844 17.02 38.95 12.18
CA GLU A 844 15.85 38.26 12.74
C GLU A 844 16.06 36.73 12.87
N LEU A 845 17.05 36.15 12.17
CA LEU A 845 17.37 34.72 12.28
C LEU A 845 17.79 34.30 13.69
N LYS A 846 18.38 35.20 14.48
CA LYS A 846 18.78 34.92 15.88
C LYS A 846 17.59 34.81 16.84
N GLU A 847 16.36 35.08 16.40
CA GLU A 847 15.16 35.03 17.25
C GLU A 847 14.40 33.69 17.11
N ILE A 848 14.84 32.80 16.20
CA ILE A 848 14.17 31.53 15.86
C ILE A 848 14.66 30.36 16.73
N HIS A 849 14.38 30.43 18.04
CA HIS A 849 14.84 29.47 19.06
C HIS A 849 14.37 28.00 18.84
N SER A 850 13.33 27.81 18.03
CA SER A 850 12.73 26.51 17.69
C SER A 850 13.46 25.72 16.58
N LEU A 851 14.47 26.33 15.96
CA LEU A 851 15.12 25.76 14.77
C LEU A 851 15.98 24.53 15.09
N VAL A 852 15.72 23.42 14.38
CA VAL A 852 16.41 22.13 14.49
C VAL A 852 17.37 21.90 13.32
N VAL A 853 17.01 22.39 12.12
CA VAL A 853 17.78 22.25 10.87
C VAL A 853 18.01 23.63 10.24
N LEU A 854 19.27 23.98 10.01
CA LEU A 854 19.69 25.21 9.34
C LEU A 854 20.66 24.89 8.22
N TRP A 855 20.23 25.07 6.97
CA TRP A 855 21.09 24.96 5.79
C TRP A 855 21.20 26.34 5.14
N ILE A 856 22.40 26.91 5.07
CA ILE A 856 22.72 28.12 4.30
C ILE A 856 23.98 27.81 3.48
N HIS A 857 23.80 27.26 2.28
CA HIS A 857 24.95 26.74 1.51
C HIS A 857 24.94 27.05 0.01
N TRP A 858 26.13 27.23 -0.57
CA TRP A 858 26.37 27.53 -1.99
C TRP A 858 25.71 28.84 -2.47
N CYS A 859 25.61 29.85 -1.59
CA CYS A 859 25.11 31.18 -1.91
C CYS A 859 26.28 32.10 -2.29
N SER A 860 26.72 32.02 -3.55
CA SER A 860 27.98 32.60 -4.06
C SER A 860 28.07 34.14 -4.12
N LYS A 861 27.09 34.88 -3.60
CA LYS A 861 27.15 36.33 -3.36
C LYS A 861 27.03 36.71 -1.89
N LEU A 862 26.86 35.73 -0.99
CA LEU A 862 26.63 35.99 0.42
C LEU A 862 27.91 36.57 1.04
N ARG A 863 27.81 37.79 1.56
CA ARG A 863 28.93 38.53 2.17
C ARG A 863 28.88 38.54 3.70
N SER A 864 27.71 38.35 4.30
CA SER A 864 27.56 38.36 5.75
C SER A 864 26.43 37.47 6.26
N ILE A 865 26.66 36.96 7.48
CA ILE A 865 25.70 36.32 8.37
C ILE A 865 25.80 37.08 9.71
N PRO A 866 24.68 37.45 10.36
CA PRO A 866 24.71 38.22 11.60
C PRO A 866 25.61 37.61 12.67
N GLU A 867 26.38 38.45 13.34
CA GLU A 867 27.24 37.98 14.42
C GLU A 867 26.41 37.31 15.51
N ASN A 868 26.94 36.22 16.06
CA ASN A 868 26.34 35.49 17.17
C ASN A 868 24.96 34.87 16.86
N THR A 869 24.56 34.75 15.58
CA THR A 869 23.33 34.06 15.13
C THR A 869 23.13 32.71 15.82
N LEU A 870 24.20 31.92 15.96
CA LEU A 870 24.14 30.56 16.51
C LEU A 870 23.94 30.54 18.04
N ASN A 871 24.11 31.67 18.75
CA ASN A 871 24.09 31.71 20.22
C ASN A 871 22.73 31.28 20.80
N SER A 872 21.64 31.72 20.17
CA SER A 872 20.25 31.46 20.59
C SER A 872 19.68 30.15 20.03
N LEU A 873 20.24 29.61 18.93
CA LEU A 873 19.74 28.43 18.22
C LEU A 873 20.09 27.11 18.94
N THR A 874 19.96 27.06 20.26
CA THR A 874 20.34 25.91 21.12
C THR A 874 19.58 24.61 20.84
N SER A 875 18.47 24.68 20.09
CA SER A 875 17.72 23.53 19.57
C SER A 875 18.38 22.84 18.35
N LEU A 876 19.39 23.48 17.75
CA LEU A 876 19.91 23.09 16.43
C LEU A 876 20.72 21.79 16.48
N LYS A 877 20.29 20.80 15.67
CA LYS A 877 20.93 19.49 15.51
C LYS A 877 21.73 19.36 14.21
N THR A 878 21.34 20.10 13.18
CA THR A 878 21.87 19.96 11.83
C THR A 878 22.23 21.33 11.26
N LEU A 879 23.53 21.58 11.06
CA LEU A 879 24.05 22.82 10.47
C LEU A 879 24.80 22.51 9.17
N TYR A 880 24.33 23.06 8.05
CA TYR A 880 25.02 23.02 6.76
C TYR A 880 25.32 24.47 6.36
N ILE A 881 26.60 24.85 6.29
CA ILE A 881 27.00 26.25 6.15
C ILE A 881 28.21 26.40 5.22
N GLY A 882 28.20 27.43 4.35
CA GLY A 882 29.35 27.84 3.55
C GLY A 882 29.15 27.81 2.03
N GLY A 883 30.24 27.92 1.26
CA GLY A 883 30.19 28.16 -0.19
C GLY A 883 29.62 29.55 -0.48
N PHE A 884 30.25 30.58 0.09
CA PHE A 884 29.78 31.97 0.08
C PHE A 884 30.49 32.80 -1.00
N SER A 885 30.52 34.14 -0.88
CA SER A 885 31.20 34.99 -1.85
C SER A 885 32.71 34.74 -1.88
N GLU A 886 33.26 34.56 -3.09
CA GLU A 886 34.71 34.55 -3.39
C GLU A 886 35.40 35.91 -3.12
N GLU A 887 34.70 36.87 -2.53
CA GLU A 887 35.26 38.11 -1.99
C GLU A 887 35.69 37.98 -0.52
N LEU A 888 35.23 36.96 0.20
CA LEU A 888 35.50 36.78 1.62
C LEU A 888 36.81 36.03 1.88
N GLU A 889 37.62 36.60 2.78
CA GLU A 889 38.88 36.01 3.28
C GLU A 889 38.68 35.23 4.60
N GLU A 890 37.60 35.52 5.35
CA GLU A 890 37.20 34.83 6.57
C GLU A 890 35.81 34.17 6.45
N PHE A 891 35.52 33.20 7.32
CA PHE A 891 34.25 32.46 7.33
C PHE A 891 33.21 33.10 8.27
N PRO A 892 32.10 33.68 7.76
CA PRO A 892 31.15 34.43 8.58
C PRO A 892 30.17 33.55 9.37
N GLY A 893 29.56 34.12 10.41
CA GLY A 893 28.44 33.50 11.16
C GLY A 893 28.83 32.47 12.23
N LEU A 894 30.10 32.09 12.35
CA LEU A 894 30.57 31.03 13.25
C LEU A 894 30.97 31.50 14.67
N SER A 895 30.94 32.80 14.99
CA SER A 895 31.44 33.37 16.26
C SER A 895 30.91 32.69 17.54
N SER A 896 29.65 32.26 17.54
CA SER A 896 28.98 31.64 18.71
C SER A 896 28.69 30.14 18.56
N ILE A 897 29.31 29.42 17.63
CA ILE A 897 29.03 27.97 17.42
C ILE A 897 29.22 27.11 18.70
N HIS A 898 29.96 27.60 19.70
CA HIS A 898 30.15 26.95 20.99
C HIS A 898 28.85 26.77 21.81
N SER A 899 27.79 27.55 21.55
CA SER A 899 26.46 27.32 22.14
C SER A 899 25.89 25.94 21.79
N LEU A 900 26.22 25.43 20.59
CA LEU A 900 25.65 24.22 20.01
C LEU A 900 26.37 22.93 20.42
N GLN A 901 27.38 23.01 21.29
CA GLN A 901 28.28 21.88 21.61
C GLN A 901 27.59 20.64 22.20
N ALA A 902 26.40 20.82 22.79
CA ALA A 902 25.57 19.75 23.35
C ALA A 902 24.41 19.31 22.44
N SER A 903 24.08 20.08 21.39
CA SER A 903 22.91 19.85 20.52
C SER A 903 23.28 19.35 19.12
N LEU A 904 24.45 19.77 18.59
CA LEU A 904 24.81 19.57 17.19
C LEU A 904 25.25 18.14 16.90
N GLU A 905 24.43 17.41 16.14
CA GLU A 905 24.66 16.03 15.73
C GLU A 905 25.29 15.93 14.32
N TYR A 906 25.02 16.89 13.44
CA TYR A 906 25.48 16.90 12.04
C TYR A 906 26.01 18.29 11.64
N LEU A 907 27.25 18.33 11.13
CA LEU A 907 27.90 19.55 10.63
C LEU A 907 28.41 19.35 9.20
N ASN A 908 28.02 20.23 8.28
CA ASN A 908 28.64 20.38 6.96
C ASN A 908 29.24 21.78 6.83
N LEU A 909 30.54 21.84 6.54
CA LEU A 909 31.26 23.05 6.17
C LEU A 909 31.60 22.99 4.68
N THR A 910 31.22 24.03 3.94
CA THR A 910 31.61 24.22 2.53
C THR A 910 32.53 25.43 2.40
N GLY A 911 33.73 25.25 1.84
CA GLY A 911 34.68 26.31 1.55
C GLY A 911 34.41 27.01 0.21
N TRP A 912 35.30 27.93 -0.13
CA TRP A 912 35.37 28.61 -1.43
C TRP A 912 36.84 28.89 -1.79
N GLY A 913 37.09 29.30 -3.03
CA GLY A 913 38.42 29.39 -3.65
C GLY A 913 39.42 30.33 -2.96
N LYS A 914 38.98 31.29 -2.13
CA LYS A 914 39.88 32.15 -1.35
C LYS A 914 40.23 31.69 0.07
N LEU A 915 39.55 30.69 0.65
CA LEU A 915 39.81 30.30 2.04
C LEU A 915 41.12 29.50 2.16
N THR A 916 42.18 30.18 2.61
CA THR A 916 43.50 29.61 2.90
C THR A 916 43.54 28.81 4.22
N GLU A 917 42.65 29.12 5.17
CA GLU A 917 42.56 28.48 6.48
C GLU A 917 41.13 28.05 6.84
N PHE A 918 41.00 27.21 7.88
CA PHE A 918 39.69 26.86 8.46
C PHE A 918 39.26 27.91 9.49
N PRO A 919 37.93 28.09 9.72
CA PRO A 919 37.42 28.95 10.79
C PRO A 919 38.00 28.61 12.16
N HIS A 920 38.83 29.52 12.69
CA HIS A 920 39.47 29.41 14.00
C HIS A 920 38.44 29.32 15.14
N GLN A 921 37.22 29.81 14.93
CA GLN A 921 36.11 29.77 15.89
C GLN A 921 35.68 28.33 16.22
N ILE A 922 35.97 27.36 15.34
CA ILE A 922 35.68 25.92 15.57
C ILE A 922 36.84 25.22 16.33
N GLN A 923 38.02 25.85 16.43
CA GLN A 923 39.26 25.19 16.87
C GLN A 923 39.26 24.66 18.31
N ASN A 924 38.46 25.27 19.20
CA ASN A 924 38.44 24.95 20.63
C ASN A 924 37.14 24.25 21.08
N LEU A 925 36.30 23.77 20.16
CA LEU A 925 35.00 23.19 20.50
C LEU A 925 35.08 21.73 20.94
N ASN A 926 34.42 21.42 22.05
CA ASN A 926 34.24 20.04 22.52
C ASN A 926 32.88 19.48 22.03
N LEU A 927 32.72 19.31 20.72
CA LEU A 927 31.47 18.86 20.07
C LEU A 927 31.19 17.36 20.31
N THR A 928 31.04 16.95 21.57
CA THR A 928 30.85 15.54 21.98
C THR A 928 29.56 14.89 21.46
N ALA A 929 28.56 15.68 21.06
CA ALA A 929 27.32 15.20 20.45
C ALA A 929 27.45 14.86 18.94
N LEU A 930 28.57 15.23 18.30
CA LEU A 930 28.70 15.26 16.84
C LEU A 930 28.93 13.86 16.24
N LYS A 931 27.98 13.41 15.42
CA LYS A 931 27.94 12.07 14.81
C LYS A 931 28.46 12.08 13.38
N SER A 932 28.30 13.19 12.66
CA SER A 932 28.74 13.32 11.27
C SER A 932 29.36 14.68 10.97
N VAL A 933 30.49 14.67 10.27
CA VAL A 933 31.16 15.86 9.73
C VAL A 933 31.34 15.70 8.22
N SER A 934 30.99 16.74 7.47
CA SER A 934 31.35 16.89 6.06
C SER A 934 32.14 18.19 5.85
N ILE A 935 33.23 18.09 5.09
CA ILE A 935 34.10 19.20 4.70
C ILE A 935 34.20 19.17 3.18
N THR A 936 33.82 20.28 2.55
CA THR A 936 33.57 20.34 1.10
C THR A 936 34.28 21.57 0.52
N ASP A 937 34.96 21.46 -0.62
CA ASP A 937 35.49 22.60 -1.41
C ASP A 937 36.43 23.61 -0.68
N PHE A 938 37.10 23.21 0.41
CA PHE A 938 38.21 23.98 1.00
C PHE A 938 39.48 23.82 0.14
N LYS A 939 39.55 24.60 -0.94
CA LYS A 939 40.49 24.37 -2.06
C LYS A 939 41.94 24.72 -1.75
N GLU A 940 42.19 25.82 -1.04
CA GLU A 940 43.55 26.33 -0.81
C GLU A 940 44.23 25.74 0.44
N VAL A 941 43.46 25.13 1.36
CA VAL A 941 43.96 24.71 2.67
C VAL A 941 44.85 23.46 2.59
N GLU A 942 46.05 23.51 3.19
CA GLU A 942 47.00 22.38 3.17
C GLU A 942 46.81 21.36 4.31
N THR A 943 46.13 21.71 5.41
CA THR A 943 45.95 20.85 6.58
C THR A 943 44.53 20.92 7.14
N LEU A 944 43.91 19.76 7.41
CA LEU A 944 42.67 19.74 8.19
C LEU A 944 42.94 20.05 9.68
N PRO A 945 42.03 20.76 10.36
CA PRO A 945 42.27 21.32 11.68
C PRO A 945 42.24 20.28 12.81
N LYS A 946 43.07 20.50 13.84
CA LYS A 946 43.37 19.49 14.90
C LYS A 946 42.15 19.00 15.69
N TRP A 947 41.13 19.84 15.90
CA TRP A 947 39.92 19.48 16.65
C TRP A 947 39.16 18.28 16.04
N LEU A 948 39.29 18.06 14.73
CA LEU A 948 38.73 16.88 14.06
C LEU A 948 39.30 15.56 14.58
N GLY A 949 40.47 15.56 15.24
CA GLY A 949 41.04 14.38 15.87
C GLY A 949 40.53 14.10 17.29
N ASN A 950 39.69 14.97 17.86
CA ASN A 950 39.19 14.88 19.24
C ASN A 950 37.72 14.42 19.33
N LEU A 951 37.04 14.21 18.21
CA LEU A 951 35.61 13.91 18.13
C LEU A 951 35.30 12.43 18.44
N SER A 952 35.39 12.05 19.72
CA SER A 952 35.24 10.66 20.20
C SER A 952 33.88 9.99 19.93
N SER A 953 32.89 10.73 19.42
CA SER A 953 31.55 10.22 19.06
C SER A 953 31.32 10.10 17.55
N LEU A 954 32.32 10.44 16.73
CA LEU A 954 32.14 10.59 15.28
C LEU A 954 31.96 9.22 14.61
N LYS A 955 30.87 9.09 13.85
CA LYS A 955 30.52 7.89 13.05
C LYS A 955 30.79 8.08 11.56
N SER A 956 30.74 9.31 11.05
CA SER A 956 30.89 9.60 9.63
C SER A 956 31.76 10.83 9.41
N LEU A 957 32.80 10.70 8.58
CA LEU A 957 33.66 11.80 8.13
C LEU A 957 33.69 11.83 6.59
N SER A 958 33.33 12.97 6.00
CA SER A 958 33.39 13.19 4.56
C SER A 958 34.29 14.39 4.24
N ILE A 959 35.20 14.22 3.30
CA ILE A 959 36.15 15.22 2.81
C ILE A 959 36.05 15.20 1.28
N TRP A 960 35.68 16.33 0.69
CA TRP A 960 35.36 16.47 -0.74
C TRP A 960 36.02 17.71 -1.34
N GLY A 961 36.68 17.57 -2.50
CA GLY A 961 37.16 18.71 -3.30
C GLY A 961 38.19 19.62 -2.62
N CYS A 962 38.90 19.13 -1.60
CA CYS A 962 39.88 19.89 -0.85
C CYS A 962 41.24 19.83 -1.57
N LEU A 963 41.39 20.65 -2.63
CA LEU A 963 42.40 20.42 -3.68
C LEU A 963 43.86 20.46 -3.19
N ARG A 964 44.23 21.43 -2.36
CA ARG A 964 45.60 21.56 -1.80
C ARG A 964 45.85 20.76 -0.53
N LEU A 965 44.88 20.01 -0.03
CA LEU A 965 45.01 19.29 1.24
C LEU A 965 46.14 18.25 1.20
N LYS A 966 47.19 18.48 1.99
CA LYS A 966 48.37 17.61 2.11
C LYS A 966 48.26 16.65 3.30
N TYR A 967 47.74 17.10 4.44
CA TYR A 967 47.77 16.33 5.68
C TYR A 967 46.44 16.27 6.42
N LEU A 968 46.08 15.07 6.87
CA LEU A 968 45.02 14.82 7.85
C LEU A 968 45.58 14.85 9.28
N PRO A 969 44.81 15.31 10.29
CA PRO A 969 45.25 15.29 11.68
C PRO A 969 45.43 13.85 12.19
N SER A 970 46.55 13.59 12.86
CA SER A 970 46.91 12.25 13.38
C SER A 970 45.90 11.66 14.36
N GLY A 971 45.12 12.51 15.05
CA GLY A 971 44.08 12.08 15.99
C GLY A 971 43.00 11.19 15.36
N LEU A 972 42.78 11.27 14.04
CA LEU A 972 41.82 10.41 13.33
C LEU A 972 42.15 8.91 13.43
N SER A 973 43.44 8.55 13.62
CA SER A 973 43.85 7.14 13.79
C SER A 973 43.30 6.49 15.06
N PHE A 974 42.84 7.28 16.04
CA PHE A 974 42.28 6.79 17.31
C PHE A 974 40.74 6.64 17.29
N PHE A 975 40.08 6.83 16.13
CA PHE A 975 38.63 6.82 16.03
C PHE A 975 38.04 5.40 15.96
N THR A 976 37.88 4.81 17.14
CA THR A 976 37.18 3.52 17.37
C THR A 976 35.66 3.58 17.15
N THR A 977 35.10 4.70 16.71
CA THR A 977 33.66 4.89 16.43
C THR A 977 33.33 5.16 14.96
N LEU A 978 34.34 5.39 14.12
CA LEU A 978 34.14 5.85 12.75
C LEU A 978 33.71 4.67 11.85
N GLU A 979 32.44 4.69 11.42
CA GLU A 979 31.83 3.67 10.57
C GLU A 979 31.96 4.02 9.07
N ARG A 980 32.07 5.31 8.72
CA ARG A 980 32.16 5.81 7.35
C ARG A 980 33.24 6.87 7.17
N LEU A 981 34.09 6.70 6.15
CA LEU A 981 35.09 7.67 5.71
C LEU A 981 34.97 7.88 4.19
N THR A 982 34.85 9.14 3.77
CA THR A 982 34.88 9.54 2.36
C THR A 982 36.00 10.56 2.16
N ILE A 983 36.91 10.30 1.23
CA ILE A 983 37.98 11.21 0.80
C ILE A 983 37.96 11.27 -0.74
N TYR A 984 37.38 12.32 -1.30
CA TYR A 984 37.12 12.43 -2.73
C TYR A 984 37.69 13.72 -3.34
N ARG A 985 38.34 13.61 -4.51
CA ARG A 985 39.04 14.71 -5.22
C ARG A 985 39.93 15.55 -4.30
N CYS A 986 40.90 14.87 -3.67
CA CYS A 986 41.91 15.48 -2.79
C CYS A 986 43.33 15.17 -3.31
N PRO A 987 43.73 15.73 -4.47
CA PRO A 987 44.90 15.28 -5.24
C PRO A 987 46.25 15.40 -4.54
N ASN A 988 46.44 16.41 -3.68
CA ASN A 988 47.73 16.69 -3.04
C ASN A 988 47.98 15.91 -1.73
N LEU A 989 47.11 14.97 -1.37
CA LEU A 989 47.14 14.30 -0.06
C LEU A 989 48.35 13.36 0.09
N VAL A 990 49.16 13.59 1.12
CA VAL A 990 50.43 12.88 1.34
C VAL A 990 50.16 11.45 1.82
N SER A 991 50.57 10.49 0.99
CA SER A 991 50.07 9.12 1.04
C SER A 991 50.40 8.35 2.30
N ALA A 992 51.63 8.50 2.81
CA ALA A 992 52.09 7.84 4.03
C ALA A 992 51.23 8.19 5.27
N LYS A 993 50.64 9.40 5.33
CA LYS A 993 49.83 9.83 6.48
C LYS A 993 48.39 9.32 6.42
N LEU A 994 47.82 9.15 5.21
CA LEU A 994 46.52 8.50 5.08
C LEU A 994 46.61 7.00 5.42
N ASP A 995 47.69 6.33 5.02
CA ASP A 995 47.89 4.90 5.32
C ASP A 995 47.97 4.62 6.84
N GLU A 996 48.73 5.44 7.58
CA GLU A 996 48.81 5.39 9.04
C GLU A 996 47.43 5.55 9.72
N ILE A 997 46.57 6.42 9.17
CA ILE A 997 45.22 6.66 9.69
C ILE A 997 44.31 5.46 9.37
N LEU A 998 44.32 4.96 8.13
CA LEU A 998 43.54 3.77 7.74
C LEU A 998 43.90 2.55 8.60
N GLY A 999 45.18 2.40 8.97
CA GLY A 999 45.65 1.32 9.84
C GLY A 999 45.04 1.31 11.25
N GLY A 1000 44.49 2.42 11.75
CA GLY A 1000 43.89 2.54 13.08
C GLY A 1000 42.35 2.44 13.13
N LEU A 1001 41.66 2.57 11.99
CA LEU A 1001 40.19 2.72 11.92
C LEU A 1001 39.44 1.37 12.01
N ALA A 1002 39.69 0.59 13.06
CA ALA A 1002 39.22 -0.80 13.23
C ALA A 1002 37.68 -1.03 13.22
N CYS A 1003 36.87 0.03 13.20
CA CYS A 1003 35.40 -0.04 13.09
C CYS A 1003 34.84 0.47 11.75
N LEU A 1004 35.71 0.78 10.78
CA LEU A 1004 35.30 1.32 9.49
C LEU A 1004 34.56 0.25 8.66
N LYS A 1005 33.31 0.56 8.31
CA LYS A 1005 32.41 -0.26 7.45
C LYS A 1005 32.38 0.23 6.01
N THR A 1006 32.43 1.55 5.79
CA THR A 1006 32.47 2.14 4.45
C THR A 1006 33.70 3.03 4.25
N LEU A 1007 34.43 2.81 3.16
CA LEU A 1007 35.50 3.67 2.67
C LEU A 1007 35.24 4.09 1.22
N TRP A 1008 35.15 5.39 0.95
CA TRP A 1008 35.15 5.94 -0.41
C TRP A 1008 36.44 6.76 -0.59
N ILE A 1009 37.26 6.44 -1.59
CA ILE A 1009 38.63 6.95 -1.70
C ILE A 1009 39.04 7.25 -3.16
N GLY A 1010 39.70 8.40 -3.35
CA GLY A 1010 40.12 8.92 -4.65
C GLY A 1010 39.05 9.80 -5.33
N PRO A 1011 39.34 10.39 -6.51
CA PRO A 1011 40.63 10.36 -7.18
C PRO A 1011 41.66 11.24 -6.47
N PHE A 1012 42.93 10.90 -6.67
CA PHE A 1012 44.07 11.67 -6.20
C PHE A 1012 44.65 12.51 -7.36
N SER A 1013 45.96 12.74 -7.42
CA SER A 1013 46.58 13.51 -8.50
C SER A 1013 46.62 12.74 -9.81
N GLU A 1014 46.15 13.37 -10.89
CA GLU A 1014 46.18 12.84 -12.26
C GLU A 1014 47.60 12.53 -12.76
N GLU A 1015 48.64 13.06 -12.10
CA GLU A 1015 50.04 12.80 -12.43
C GLU A 1015 50.54 11.43 -11.98
N LEU A 1016 49.87 10.77 -11.03
CA LEU A 1016 50.31 9.49 -10.45
C LEU A 1016 49.99 8.30 -11.37
N GLU A 1017 50.95 7.40 -11.56
CA GLU A 1017 50.79 6.16 -12.37
C GLU A 1017 50.26 4.96 -11.53
N GLU A 1018 50.34 5.06 -10.20
CA GLU A 1018 49.86 4.07 -9.23
C GLU A 1018 48.92 4.69 -8.18
N PHE A 1019 48.04 3.87 -7.60
CA PHE A 1019 47.07 4.31 -6.59
C PHE A 1019 47.72 4.36 -5.19
N PRO A 1020 47.74 5.52 -4.50
CA PRO A 1020 48.44 5.67 -3.22
C PRO A 1020 47.60 5.22 -2.01
N CYS A 1021 48.24 5.15 -0.82
CA CYS A 1021 47.59 5.07 0.49
C CYS A 1021 46.92 3.74 0.90
N LEU A 1022 47.47 2.56 0.56
CA LEU A 1022 46.78 1.27 0.78
C LEU A 1022 47.63 0.13 1.38
N SER A 1023 48.84 0.37 1.88
CA SER A 1023 49.64 -0.67 2.56
C SER A 1023 48.98 -1.18 3.84
N SER A 1024 48.37 -0.32 4.63
CA SER A 1024 47.75 -0.64 5.94
C SER A 1024 46.27 -1.01 5.85
N ILE A 1025 45.65 -0.99 4.65
CA ILE A 1025 44.20 -1.28 4.51
C ILE A 1025 43.84 -2.72 4.94
N HIS A 1026 44.81 -3.64 4.96
CA HIS A 1026 44.61 -5.01 5.42
C HIS A 1026 44.11 -5.10 6.88
N ASN A 1027 44.39 -4.11 7.73
CA ASN A 1027 43.84 -4.00 9.09
C ASN A 1027 42.30 -3.87 9.10
N LEU A 1028 41.70 -3.42 8.00
CA LEU A 1028 40.25 -3.27 7.83
C LEU A 1028 39.58 -4.51 7.21
N GLY A 1029 40.34 -5.57 6.91
CA GLY A 1029 39.88 -6.70 6.09
C GLY A 1029 38.70 -7.51 6.66
N THR A 1030 38.42 -7.37 7.96
CA THR A 1030 37.26 -7.96 8.64
C THR A 1030 36.17 -6.94 9.04
N SER A 1031 36.43 -5.63 8.95
CA SER A 1031 35.47 -4.57 9.32
C SER A 1031 34.79 -3.93 8.11
N LEU A 1032 35.51 -3.82 6.99
CA LEU A 1032 35.08 -3.06 5.82
C LEU A 1032 34.09 -3.87 4.96
N GLU A 1033 32.90 -3.31 4.74
CA GLU A 1033 31.81 -3.93 3.98
C GLU A 1033 31.55 -3.25 2.64
N GLU A 1034 31.89 -1.96 2.50
CA GLU A 1034 31.70 -1.16 1.29
C GLU A 1034 32.99 -0.39 0.96
N LEU A 1035 33.52 -0.60 -0.25
CA LEU A 1035 34.69 0.11 -0.76
C LEU A 1035 34.37 0.72 -2.13
N ARG A 1036 34.56 2.04 -2.25
CA ARG A 1036 34.48 2.75 -3.54
C ARG A 1036 35.83 3.36 -3.88
N LEU A 1037 36.36 2.98 -5.04
CA LEU A 1037 37.60 3.48 -5.61
C LEU A 1037 37.26 4.37 -6.80
N TYR A 1038 37.84 5.56 -6.83
CA TYR A 1038 37.80 6.45 -7.99
C TYR A 1038 39.21 6.63 -8.54
N GLY A 1039 39.40 6.22 -9.79
CA GLY A 1039 40.66 6.27 -10.52
C GLY A 1039 40.84 7.57 -11.31
N TRP A 1040 41.87 7.59 -12.15
CA TRP A 1040 42.16 8.68 -13.09
C TRP A 1040 42.96 8.15 -14.29
N ALA A 1041 43.13 9.00 -15.31
CA ALA A 1041 43.60 8.61 -16.65
C ALA A 1041 44.91 7.79 -16.69
N LYS A 1042 45.88 8.09 -15.82
CA LYS A 1042 47.20 7.43 -15.81
C LYS A 1042 47.26 6.09 -15.08
N LEU A 1043 46.24 5.70 -14.31
CA LEU A 1043 46.29 4.45 -13.55
C LEU A 1043 46.25 3.22 -14.46
N THR A 1044 47.36 2.50 -14.52
CA THR A 1044 47.48 1.29 -15.35
C THR A 1044 46.95 0.03 -14.68
N GLN A 1045 46.82 0.03 -13.34
CA GLN A 1045 46.43 -1.12 -12.53
C GLN A 1045 45.55 -0.72 -11.33
N LEU A 1046 44.81 -1.69 -10.78
CA LEU A 1046 44.11 -1.58 -9.51
C LEU A 1046 45.04 -1.96 -8.34
N PRO A 1047 44.97 -1.28 -7.18
CA PRO A 1047 45.88 -1.53 -6.06
C PRO A 1047 45.70 -2.92 -5.46
N HIS A 1048 46.79 -3.71 -5.46
CA HIS A 1048 46.76 -5.14 -5.15
C HIS A 1048 46.43 -5.45 -3.68
N GLN A 1049 46.68 -4.52 -2.77
CA GLN A 1049 46.49 -4.70 -1.32
C GLN A 1049 45.02 -4.97 -0.94
N ILE A 1050 44.08 -4.59 -1.83
CA ILE A 1050 42.64 -4.86 -1.68
C ILE A 1050 42.34 -6.36 -1.64
N GLN A 1051 43.19 -7.23 -2.19
CA GLN A 1051 43.01 -8.69 -2.15
C GLN A 1051 42.86 -9.29 -0.75
N HIS A 1052 43.26 -8.56 0.30
CA HIS A 1052 43.18 -8.98 1.70
C HIS A 1052 41.85 -8.60 2.37
N LEU A 1053 40.95 -7.89 1.69
CA LEU A 1053 39.67 -7.42 2.23
C LEU A 1053 38.56 -8.47 2.11
N THR A 1054 38.80 -9.66 2.69
CA THR A 1054 37.92 -10.84 2.53
C THR A 1054 36.51 -10.66 3.11
N GLY A 1055 36.29 -9.69 4.01
CA GLY A 1055 34.97 -9.33 4.54
C GLY A 1055 34.15 -8.37 3.66
N LEU A 1056 34.72 -7.85 2.58
CA LEU A 1056 34.09 -6.84 1.72
C LEU A 1056 32.85 -7.40 1.01
N ARG A 1057 31.72 -6.68 1.11
CA ARG A 1057 30.42 -7.07 0.52
C ARG A 1057 30.07 -6.30 -0.75
N HIS A 1058 30.53 -5.04 -0.87
CA HIS A 1058 30.26 -4.18 -2.02
C HIS A 1058 31.56 -3.53 -2.48
N LEU A 1059 31.91 -3.71 -3.76
CA LEU A 1059 33.08 -3.08 -4.39
C LEU A 1059 32.62 -2.24 -5.59
N SER A 1060 33.05 -0.98 -5.61
CA SER A 1060 32.72 -0.04 -6.67
C SER A 1060 33.99 0.55 -7.27
N ILE A 1061 34.17 0.42 -8.58
CA ILE A 1061 35.37 0.82 -9.33
C ILE A 1061 34.95 1.83 -10.40
N TRP A 1062 35.42 3.07 -10.29
CA TRP A 1062 35.03 4.19 -11.15
C TRP A 1062 36.27 4.83 -11.79
N ASP A 1063 36.19 5.30 -13.03
CA ASP A 1063 37.19 6.19 -13.67
C ASP A 1063 38.63 5.59 -13.80
N PHE A 1064 38.78 4.26 -13.81
CA PHE A 1064 40.08 3.59 -14.01
C PHE A 1064 40.45 3.47 -15.51
N HIS A 1065 40.52 4.60 -16.22
CA HIS A 1065 40.65 4.65 -17.69
C HIS A 1065 41.91 3.96 -18.25
N GLY A 1066 43.01 3.83 -17.50
CA GLY A 1066 44.24 3.18 -17.96
C GLY A 1066 44.25 1.64 -17.81
N VAL A 1067 43.32 1.07 -17.04
CA VAL A 1067 43.29 -0.37 -16.72
C VAL A 1067 42.68 -1.16 -17.88
N LYS A 1068 43.45 -2.10 -18.44
CA LYS A 1068 43.04 -2.90 -19.62
C LYS A 1068 42.34 -4.23 -19.26
N ALA A 1069 42.58 -4.76 -18.07
CA ALA A 1069 41.98 -5.99 -17.56
C ALA A 1069 41.83 -5.91 -16.03
N LEU A 1070 40.77 -6.48 -15.49
CA LEU A 1070 40.64 -6.66 -14.03
C LEU A 1070 41.58 -7.78 -13.54
N PRO A 1071 42.16 -7.65 -12.34
CA PRO A 1071 43.19 -8.58 -11.85
C PRO A 1071 42.60 -9.87 -11.27
N GLU A 1072 43.36 -10.97 -11.38
CA GLU A 1072 42.97 -12.29 -10.86
C GLU A 1072 42.75 -12.34 -9.35
N TRP A 1073 43.35 -11.43 -8.58
CA TRP A 1073 43.14 -11.36 -7.12
C TRP A 1073 41.72 -10.96 -6.72
N LEU A 1074 40.90 -10.44 -7.65
CA LEU A 1074 39.52 -10.08 -7.39
C LEU A 1074 38.74 -11.26 -6.77
N GLY A 1075 38.95 -12.48 -7.29
CA GLY A 1075 38.38 -13.73 -6.80
C GLY A 1075 38.81 -14.17 -5.38
N ASN A 1076 39.67 -13.41 -4.70
CA ASN A 1076 39.97 -13.62 -3.27
C ASN A 1076 38.93 -12.95 -2.35
N LEU A 1077 38.08 -12.05 -2.89
CA LEU A 1077 37.05 -11.33 -2.13
C LEU A 1077 35.79 -12.19 -1.89
N SER A 1078 35.95 -13.29 -1.16
CA SER A 1078 34.92 -14.34 -1.02
C SER A 1078 33.55 -13.89 -0.47
N SER A 1079 33.49 -12.74 0.23
CA SER A 1079 32.24 -12.18 0.78
C SER A 1079 31.52 -11.19 -0.16
N LEU A 1080 32.07 -10.92 -1.35
CA LEU A 1080 31.60 -9.90 -2.27
C LEU A 1080 30.23 -10.28 -2.86
N GLN A 1081 29.22 -9.43 -2.65
CA GLN A 1081 27.84 -9.62 -3.10
C GLN A 1081 27.50 -8.71 -4.28
N ASP A 1082 28.02 -7.48 -4.28
CA ASP A 1082 27.78 -6.48 -5.31
C ASP A 1082 29.10 -5.96 -5.89
N LEU A 1083 29.24 -6.01 -7.21
CA LEU A 1083 30.36 -5.44 -7.96
C LEU A 1083 29.86 -4.42 -9.00
N CYS A 1084 30.24 -3.16 -8.84
CA CYS A 1084 29.92 -2.08 -9.77
C CYS A 1084 31.19 -1.58 -10.46
N ILE A 1085 31.19 -1.54 -11.80
CA ILE A 1085 32.31 -1.06 -12.63
C ILE A 1085 31.78 0.04 -13.55
N LYS A 1086 32.26 1.28 -13.39
CA LYS A 1086 31.74 2.46 -14.11
C LYS A 1086 32.84 3.31 -14.73
N TYR A 1087 32.55 3.94 -15.87
CA TYR A 1087 33.44 4.92 -16.54
C TYR A 1087 34.87 4.40 -16.86
N CYS A 1088 35.06 3.07 -16.97
CA CYS A 1088 36.35 2.43 -17.19
C CYS A 1088 36.58 2.16 -18.69
N GLU A 1089 36.81 3.22 -19.47
CA GLU A 1089 36.74 3.20 -20.95
C GLU A 1089 37.61 2.14 -21.65
N ASN A 1090 38.89 1.99 -21.27
CA ASN A 1090 39.82 1.04 -21.92
C ASN A 1090 39.78 -0.37 -21.34
N LEU A 1091 38.90 -0.65 -20.38
CA LEU A 1091 38.79 -1.96 -19.74
C LEU A 1091 38.22 -2.97 -20.75
N LYS A 1092 38.97 -4.04 -21.04
CA LYS A 1092 38.64 -4.98 -22.12
C LYS A 1092 38.33 -6.39 -21.62
N HIS A 1093 38.78 -6.75 -20.43
CA HIS A 1093 38.71 -8.12 -19.91
C HIS A 1093 38.38 -8.13 -18.41
N LEU A 1094 37.51 -9.07 -18.05
CA LEU A 1094 37.32 -9.53 -16.68
C LEU A 1094 38.41 -10.56 -16.30
N PRO A 1095 38.54 -10.95 -15.01
CA PRO A 1095 39.47 -11.99 -14.60
C PRO A 1095 39.16 -13.36 -15.25
N SER A 1096 39.94 -14.39 -14.94
CA SER A 1096 39.65 -15.76 -15.34
C SER A 1096 38.27 -16.22 -14.85
N ALA A 1097 37.63 -17.13 -15.59
CA ALA A 1097 36.37 -17.73 -15.16
C ALA A 1097 36.50 -18.47 -13.83
N GLU A 1098 37.70 -18.96 -13.48
CA GLU A 1098 38.00 -19.56 -12.17
C GLU A 1098 38.03 -18.51 -11.05
N SER A 1099 38.61 -17.33 -11.30
CA SER A 1099 38.65 -16.23 -10.32
C SER A 1099 37.24 -15.70 -10.03
N ILE A 1100 36.43 -15.42 -11.06
CA ILE A 1100 35.04 -14.96 -10.85
C ILE A 1100 34.20 -16.02 -10.11
N ARG A 1101 34.35 -17.32 -10.44
CA ARG A 1101 33.62 -18.41 -9.76
C ARG A 1101 34.00 -18.61 -8.28
N ARG A 1102 35.10 -18.02 -7.79
CA ARG A 1102 35.42 -18.00 -6.35
C ARG A 1102 34.61 -16.95 -5.57
N LEU A 1103 33.97 -16.01 -6.27
CA LEU A 1103 33.05 -15.03 -5.70
C LEU A 1103 31.65 -15.66 -5.50
N SER A 1104 31.57 -16.71 -4.68
CA SER A 1104 30.36 -17.52 -4.53
C SER A 1104 29.15 -16.78 -3.95
N GLU A 1105 29.36 -15.66 -3.28
CA GLU A 1105 28.30 -14.79 -2.75
C GLU A 1105 27.88 -13.67 -3.73
N LEU A 1106 28.49 -13.57 -4.92
CA LEU A 1106 28.26 -12.48 -5.88
C LEU A 1106 26.88 -12.61 -6.55
N LYS A 1107 26.02 -11.64 -6.25
CA LYS A 1107 24.61 -11.57 -6.69
C LYS A 1107 24.42 -10.58 -7.82
N PHE A 1108 25.07 -9.43 -7.71
CA PHE A 1108 24.86 -8.28 -8.58
C PHE A 1108 26.17 -7.84 -9.23
N LEU A 1109 26.15 -7.78 -10.57
CA LEU A 1109 27.21 -7.19 -11.37
C LEU A 1109 26.63 -6.05 -12.21
N GLU A 1110 27.10 -4.83 -12.00
CA GLU A 1110 26.77 -3.68 -12.83
C GLU A 1110 27.99 -3.20 -13.62
N ILE A 1111 27.84 -3.10 -14.93
CA ILE A 1111 28.83 -2.50 -15.84
C ILE A 1111 28.15 -1.37 -16.61
N SER A 1112 28.59 -0.13 -16.46
CA SER A 1112 27.96 1.02 -17.14
C SER A 1112 28.96 2.11 -17.51
N GLU A 1113 28.84 2.66 -18.72
CA GLU A 1113 29.77 3.64 -19.30
C GLU A 1113 31.19 3.06 -19.47
N CYS A 1114 31.26 1.76 -19.78
CA CYS A 1114 32.49 0.96 -19.92
C CYS A 1114 32.58 0.34 -21.33
N LEU A 1115 32.48 1.18 -22.37
CA LEU A 1115 32.24 0.84 -23.78
C LEU A 1115 32.87 -0.47 -24.31
N VAL A 1116 34.17 -0.68 -24.04
CA VAL A 1116 34.90 -1.86 -24.56
C VAL A 1116 34.63 -3.14 -23.76
N LEU A 1117 34.22 -3.02 -22.49
CA LEU A 1117 33.84 -4.16 -21.66
C LEU A 1117 32.38 -4.57 -21.90
N GLU A 1118 31.47 -3.58 -21.99
CA GLU A 1118 30.04 -3.81 -22.19
C GLU A 1118 29.75 -4.64 -23.44
N THR A 1119 30.34 -4.25 -24.57
CA THR A 1119 30.17 -4.92 -25.86
C THR A 1119 30.67 -6.37 -25.85
N ARG A 1120 31.59 -6.73 -24.95
CA ARG A 1120 32.14 -8.09 -24.78
C ARG A 1120 31.40 -8.91 -23.71
N CYS A 1121 30.76 -8.22 -22.77
CA CYS A 1121 29.91 -8.81 -21.74
C CYS A 1121 28.46 -8.98 -22.18
N ARG A 1122 28.00 -8.39 -23.29
CA ARG A 1122 26.68 -8.71 -23.86
C ARG A 1122 26.62 -10.17 -24.34
N LYS A 1123 25.50 -10.83 -24.03
CA LYS A 1123 25.16 -12.24 -24.28
C LYS A 1123 25.44 -12.72 -25.72
N GLU A 1124 25.26 -11.82 -26.69
CA GLU A 1124 25.49 -12.06 -28.12
C GLU A 1124 26.97 -12.12 -28.52
N SER A 1125 27.86 -11.42 -27.80
CA SER A 1125 29.31 -11.42 -28.06
C SER A 1125 29.99 -12.72 -27.62
N ASN A 1126 29.48 -13.31 -26.53
CA ASN A 1126 29.98 -14.52 -25.86
C ASN A 1126 31.46 -14.45 -25.38
N SER A 1127 32.21 -13.40 -25.72
CA SER A 1127 33.66 -13.31 -25.54
C SER A 1127 34.11 -13.17 -24.08
N GLU A 1128 33.38 -12.42 -23.25
CA GLU A 1128 33.58 -12.38 -21.79
C GLU A 1128 32.34 -12.88 -21.01
N TRP A 1129 31.15 -12.88 -21.63
CA TRP A 1129 29.88 -13.29 -21.01
C TRP A 1129 29.91 -14.66 -20.31
N HIS A 1130 30.58 -15.66 -20.90
CA HIS A 1130 30.70 -17.01 -20.34
C HIS A 1130 31.38 -17.05 -18.95
N LYS A 1131 32.12 -15.99 -18.59
CA LYS A 1131 32.75 -15.85 -17.27
C LYS A 1131 31.75 -15.40 -16.19
N ILE A 1132 30.74 -14.62 -16.57
CA ILE A 1132 29.81 -13.93 -15.65
C ILE A 1132 28.38 -14.47 -15.69
N SER A 1133 27.99 -15.23 -16.70
CA SER A 1133 26.63 -15.76 -16.91
C SER A 1133 26.06 -16.68 -15.82
N HIS A 1134 26.79 -16.87 -14.72
CA HIS A 1134 26.36 -17.58 -13.51
C HIS A 1134 25.95 -16.65 -12.36
N ILE A 1135 26.14 -15.32 -12.51
CA ILE A 1135 25.77 -14.30 -11.52
C ILE A 1135 24.26 -14.07 -11.59
N PRO A 1136 23.51 -14.12 -10.47
CA PRO A 1136 22.04 -14.02 -10.45
C PRO A 1136 21.42 -12.78 -11.09
N THR A 1137 22.09 -11.63 -11.06
CA THR A 1137 21.61 -10.37 -11.64
C THR A 1137 22.77 -9.62 -12.30
N ILE A 1138 22.66 -9.37 -13.61
CA ILE A 1138 23.67 -8.66 -14.39
C ILE A 1138 22.98 -7.47 -15.06
N ARG A 1139 23.51 -6.26 -14.82
CA ARG A 1139 23.03 -5.01 -15.40
C ARG A 1139 24.12 -4.39 -16.27
N ILE A 1140 23.81 -4.15 -17.55
CA ILE A 1140 24.72 -3.48 -18.48
C ILE A 1140 24.06 -2.18 -18.95
N ASN A 1141 24.70 -1.05 -18.65
CA ASN A 1141 24.23 0.31 -18.97
C ASN A 1141 22.74 0.56 -18.63
N GLY A 1142 22.31 0.12 -17.45
CA GLY A 1142 20.93 0.27 -16.98
C GLY A 1142 19.94 -0.82 -17.43
N GLU A 1143 20.32 -1.67 -18.39
CA GLU A 1143 19.51 -2.80 -18.87
C GLU A 1143 19.81 -4.08 -18.06
N ASP A 1144 18.78 -4.83 -17.66
CA ASP A 1144 18.90 -6.16 -17.04
C ASP A 1144 18.87 -7.25 -18.14
N ILE A 1145 19.76 -8.27 -18.10
CA ILE A 1145 20.11 -9.17 -19.25
C ILE A 1145 20.00 -10.69 -18.96
#